data_AF-A0A1G1BG58-F1
#
_entry.id   AF-A0A1G1BG58-F1
#
_cell.length_a   1.000
_cell.length_b   1.000
_cell.length_c   1.000
_cell.angle_alpha   90.00
_cell.angle_beta   90.00
_cell.angle_gamma   90.00
#
_symmetry.space_group_name_H-M   'P 1'
#
loop_
_entity.id
_entity.type
_entity.pdbx_description
1 polymer ?
#
loop_
_entity_poly.entity_id
_entity_poly.type
_entity_poly.pdbx_seq_one_letter_code
_entity_poly.pdbx_strand_id
1 'polypeptide(L)'
;MRLRFTYLVLAVVLLSTAVFAQTVVKFRVAPLGISPRDSVKSNTDIYTAAASGLKNVGIGSKMYFQASLIGKKFGTAVTYTITRKPSGSTATIGAVKHIKNDSTQVASFVPDKAGAYELTVTDGSYTTTVTFNAAKYLGYKNTIVNGVDTKLSCKTCHSTIVTSYEKTRHAVGNDEKLDGINAPTYKASCVGCHSTGYDASVTAKNDGFDDFPFTFPTVLAAGNAVKAYKDFPDAMMRSNIQCESCHGPASAHMGAVTDERIDATYDPAPCAVCHDSGTHHIFPEQWDASLHSGATSYPTGAGRESCVRCHTGAGFSQYTRGIPSTDPYFDVSYSAITCAGCHNPHDATNTRQLRKVSAEIYTVNTVDVTKPTYVAVQGAGLGAMCINCHQSRAEANASVAATSISSRFGPHYGPQGDILLSSNMLELGGVKLLKTGHLGATADACVRCHMYSANALTGTTVNQWGGHSFSMSKFKKDAKGDYVLGPDHRRVKAEDNMDACAQCHGATFGGSFGDAKFFMNGKGDHDNDGLVKGLQEEVWGMINKIMKELGKIPGSTFSPEYGQYDATGKFIAFPVPKTTWTKTQLQAYWNANTAHNDKSGGIHNPKYIITALRGAMAVLGIPVGINEEENGSVPTTYALQQNYPNPFNPSTTIKFSIPKAGNVKLTVYDILGKEVSTLVNNFLNAGEYNFQFNASSANGGLASGIYLYRLETNNFVKTNKMLLMK
;
A
#
# COMPACT_ATOMS: atom_id res chain seq x y z
N MET A 1 -35.64 52.13 18.17
CA MET A 1 -34.33 51.98 18.85
C MET A 1 -33.96 50.53 19.23
N ARG A 2 -34.56 49.49 18.61
CA ARG A 2 -34.26 48.06 18.91
C ARG A 2 -33.68 47.24 17.74
N LEU A 3 -33.59 47.81 16.53
CA LEU A 3 -33.03 47.10 15.35
C LEU A 3 -31.53 47.34 15.09
N ARG A 4 -30.87 48.27 15.79
CA ARG A 4 -29.44 48.57 15.58
C ARG A 4 -28.48 47.81 16.51
N PHE A 5 -29.00 47.19 17.58
CA PHE A 5 -28.17 46.43 18.53
C PHE A 5 -27.96 44.97 18.11
N THR A 6 -28.90 44.38 17.38
CA THR A 6 -28.84 42.95 16.97
C THR A 6 -27.82 42.71 15.85
N TYR A 7 -27.64 43.68 14.94
CA TYR A 7 -26.63 43.58 13.88
C TYR A 7 -25.19 43.81 14.39
N LEU A 8 -25.01 44.60 15.46
CA LEU A 8 -23.70 44.80 16.06
C LEU A 8 -23.23 43.54 16.82
N VAL A 9 -24.16 42.83 17.49
CA VAL A 9 -23.86 41.57 18.20
C VAL A 9 -23.63 40.42 17.22
N LEU A 10 -24.36 40.34 16.09
CA LEU A 10 -24.07 39.33 15.06
C LEU A 10 -22.73 39.58 14.35
N ALA A 11 -22.34 40.84 14.11
CA ALA A 11 -21.04 41.15 13.52
C ALA A 11 -19.87 40.82 14.46
N VAL A 12 -20.02 41.05 15.77
CA VAL A 12 -18.98 40.72 16.77
C VAL A 12 -18.91 39.20 17.05
N VAL A 13 -20.01 38.45 16.90
CA VAL A 13 -20.02 36.97 17.01
C VAL A 13 -19.58 36.28 15.71
N LEU A 14 -19.77 36.89 14.54
CA LEU A 14 -19.19 36.41 13.28
C LEU A 14 -17.70 36.75 13.11
N LEU A 15 -17.19 37.75 13.84
CA LEU A 15 -15.75 38.05 13.92
C LEU A 15 -15.01 37.20 14.98
N SER A 16 -15.71 36.50 15.89
CA SER A 16 -15.08 35.64 16.90
C SER A 16 -15.07 34.14 16.56
N THR A 17 -15.71 33.73 15.47
CA THR A 17 -15.66 32.33 14.96
C THR A 17 -14.68 32.12 13.80
N ALA A 18 -14.11 33.20 13.27
CA ALA A 18 -12.85 33.14 12.52
C ALA A 18 -11.67 33.14 13.50
N VAL A 19 -11.62 32.15 14.39
CA VAL A 19 -10.34 31.73 14.95
C VAL A 19 -9.59 31.18 13.75
N PHE A 20 -8.77 32.03 13.12
CA PHE A 20 -7.73 31.58 12.21
C PHE A 20 -7.12 30.34 12.86
N ALA A 21 -7.23 29.20 12.21
CA ALA A 21 -6.43 28.04 12.59
C ALA A 21 -4.98 28.50 12.45
N GLN A 22 -4.42 29.05 13.54
CA GLN A 22 -3.03 29.47 13.57
C GLN A 22 -2.26 28.22 13.20
N THR A 23 -1.55 28.28 12.09
CA THR A 23 -0.69 27.18 11.68
C THR A 23 0.32 27.00 12.80
N VAL A 24 0.12 25.97 13.64
CA VAL A 24 0.99 25.69 14.77
C VAL A 24 2.37 25.38 14.19
N VAL A 25 3.29 26.32 14.34
CA VAL A 25 4.66 26.15 13.88
C VAL A 25 5.32 25.14 14.81
N LYS A 26 5.76 24.02 14.26
CA LYS A 26 6.48 22.98 15.01
C LYS A 26 7.90 22.86 14.49
N PHE A 27 8.85 23.15 15.36
CA PHE A 27 10.27 22.92 15.10
C PHE A 27 10.67 21.57 15.68
N ARG A 28 11.31 20.72 14.88
CA ARG A 28 11.72 19.37 15.26
C ARG A 28 13.13 19.08 14.77
N VAL A 29 13.88 18.35 15.59
CA VAL A 29 15.17 17.76 15.20
C VAL A 29 15.18 16.29 15.60
N ALA A 30 15.62 15.43 14.69
CA ALA A 30 15.78 14.01 14.93
C ALA A 30 16.94 13.44 14.11
N PRO A 31 17.56 12.32 14.55
CA PRO A 31 18.41 11.54 13.68
C PRO A 31 17.67 11.14 12.41
N LEU A 32 18.36 11.16 11.29
CA LEU A 32 17.86 10.79 9.98
C LEU A 32 18.59 9.54 9.49
N GLY A 33 17.81 8.51 9.18
CA GLY A 33 18.33 7.29 8.56
C GLY A 33 18.51 7.45 7.05
N ILE A 34 19.57 6.85 6.53
CA ILE A 34 19.96 6.88 5.12
C ILE A 34 20.36 5.47 4.72
N SER A 35 19.71 4.91 3.70
CA SER A 35 20.05 3.58 3.22
C SER A 35 21.33 3.59 2.36
N PRO A 36 21.96 2.42 2.14
CA PRO A 36 23.03 2.29 1.15
C PRO A 36 22.60 2.79 -0.24
N ARG A 37 21.40 2.44 -0.70
CA ARG A 37 20.84 2.95 -1.95
C ARG A 37 20.80 4.47 -1.98
N ASP A 38 20.25 5.10 -0.94
CA ASP A 38 20.08 6.56 -0.90
C ASP A 38 21.43 7.28 -0.88
N SER A 39 22.42 6.72 -0.18
CA SER A 39 23.79 7.27 -0.19
C SER A 39 24.45 7.18 -1.58
N VAL A 40 24.20 6.09 -2.34
CA VAL A 40 24.75 5.91 -3.70
C VAL A 40 24.01 6.77 -4.72
N LYS A 41 22.69 6.93 -4.59
CA LYS A 41 21.87 7.76 -5.50
C LYS A 41 22.02 9.26 -5.22
N SER A 42 22.50 9.65 -4.04
CA SER A 42 22.66 11.06 -3.68
C SER A 42 23.60 11.76 -4.67
N ASN A 43 23.08 12.78 -5.32
CA ASN A 43 23.86 13.73 -6.13
C ASN A 43 24.34 14.94 -5.31
N THR A 44 24.06 14.93 -4.00
CA THR A 44 24.52 15.95 -3.05
C THR A 44 25.70 15.40 -2.27
N ASP A 45 26.56 16.31 -1.81
CA ASP A 45 27.64 16.00 -0.87
C ASP A 45 27.13 15.89 0.59
N ILE A 46 25.81 15.74 0.79
CA ILE A 46 25.17 15.50 2.10
C ILE A 46 25.32 14.03 2.48
N TYR A 47 24.68 13.14 1.72
CA TYR A 47 24.53 11.73 2.06
C TYR A 47 25.68 10.91 1.48
N THR A 48 26.82 10.92 2.17
CA THR A 48 28.04 10.25 1.68
C THR A 48 28.21 8.83 2.22
N ALA A 49 27.33 8.40 3.13
CA ALA A 49 27.37 7.08 3.77
C ALA A 49 25.98 6.74 4.31
N ALA A 50 25.69 5.45 4.45
CA ALA A 50 24.48 4.96 5.11
C ALA A 50 24.49 5.33 6.61
N ALA A 51 23.31 5.48 7.19
CA ALA A 51 23.11 5.75 8.61
C ALA A 51 21.81 5.09 9.09
N SER A 52 21.82 4.54 10.31
CA SER A 52 20.68 3.79 10.85
C SER A 52 19.50 4.67 11.28
N GLY A 53 19.73 5.97 11.51
CA GLY A 53 18.71 6.87 12.07
C GLY A 53 18.44 6.64 13.56
N LEU A 54 19.28 5.86 14.25
CA LEU A 54 19.19 5.64 15.69
C LEU A 54 19.86 6.79 16.46
N LYS A 55 19.39 7.07 17.67
CA LYS A 55 20.02 7.94 18.67
C LYS A 55 21.23 7.29 19.33
N ASN A 56 21.38 5.97 19.25
CA ASN A 56 22.57 5.29 19.76
C ASN A 56 23.34 4.64 18.60
N VAL A 57 24.59 5.05 18.40
CA VAL A 57 25.38 4.71 17.22
C VAL A 57 26.80 4.22 17.58
N GLY A 58 27.45 3.52 16.67
CA GLY A 58 28.87 3.16 16.80
C GLY A 58 29.79 4.38 16.86
N ILE A 59 30.83 4.31 17.69
CA ILE A 59 31.92 5.31 17.68
C ILE A 59 32.54 5.38 16.28
N GLY A 60 32.60 6.58 15.72
CA GLY A 60 33.19 6.85 14.42
C GLY A 60 32.26 6.59 13.23
N SER A 61 31.04 6.13 13.49
CA SER A 61 30.01 5.92 12.48
C SER A 61 29.25 7.21 12.16
N LYS A 62 28.93 7.41 10.88
CA LYS A 62 28.31 8.66 10.41
C LYS A 62 26.82 8.73 10.78
N MET A 63 26.41 9.88 11.29
CA MET A 63 25.01 10.23 11.58
C MET A 63 24.59 11.45 10.78
N TYR A 64 23.29 11.58 10.55
CA TYR A 64 22.67 12.78 10.02
C TYR A 64 21.56 13.24 10.97
N PHE A 65 21.40 14.54 11.13
CA PHE A 65 20.35 15.13 11.95
C PHE A 65 19.52 16.08 11.11
N GLN A 66 18.22 15.80 10.99
CA GLN A 66 17.29 16.62 10.22
C GLN A 66 16.56 17.60 11.12
N ALA A 67 16.72 18.89 10.84
CA ALA A 67 15.88 19.96 11.35
C ALA A 67 14.70 20.18 10.40
N SER A 68 13.50 20.29 10.94
CA SER A 68 12.27 20.51 10.17
C SER A 68 11.36 21.54 10.83
N LEU A 69 10.84 22.46 10.02
CA LEU A 69 9.84 23.43 10.43
C LEU A 69 8.52 23.16 9.71
N ILE A 70 7.48 22.83 10.47
CA ILE A 70 6.14 22.57 9.91
C ILE A 70 5.33 23.87 9.95
N GLY A 71 4.70 24.21 8.82
CA GLY A 71 3.84 25.39 8.70
C GLY A 71 4.54 26.66 8.25
N LYS A 72 5.88 26.66 8.19
CA LYS A 72 6.73 27.77 7.69
C LYS A 72 8.02 27.26 7.06
N LYS A 73 8.74 28.16 6.38
CA LYS A 73 10.15 27.98 6.01
C LYS A 73 11.06 28.55 7.10
N PHE A 74 12.28 28.05 7.20
CA PHE A 74 13.28 28.68 8.04
C PHE A 74 13.57 30.08 7.50
N GLY A 75 13.56 31.10 8.37
CA GLY A 75 13.87 32.49 7.99
C GLY A 75 15.36 32.77 7.84
N THR A 76 16.20 31.90 8.43
CA THR A 76 17.66 31.96 8.45
C THR A 76 18.23 30.54 8.28
N ALA A 77 19.55 30.43 8.11
CA ALA A 77 20.22 29.13 8.16
C ALA A 77 20.10 28.54 9.57
N VAL A 78 19.76 27.24 9.64
CA VAL A 78 19.68 26.53 10.91
C VAL A 78 21.10 26.34 11.43
N THR A 79 21.34 26.72 12.68
CA THR A 79 22.62 26.52 13.35
C THR A 79 22.53 25.29 14.25
N TYR A 80 23.51 24.40 14.14
CA TYR A 80 23.68 23.22 14.99
C TYR A 80 24.90 23.42 15.88
N THR A 81 24.71 23.38 17.19
CA THR A 81 25.76 23.59 18.19
C THR A 81 25.86 22.37 19.09
N ILE A 82 27.06 21.83 19.26
CA ILE A 82 27.31 20.78 20.25
C ILE A 82 27.34 21.45 21.62
N THR A 83 26.33 21.19 22.45
CA THR A 83 26.24 21.73 23.81
C THR A 83 26.78 20.78 24.86
N ARG A 84 26.82 19.49 24.55
CA ARG A 84 27.44 18.46 25.39
C ARG A 84 28.19 17.45 24.53
N LYS A 85 29.39 17.07 24.97
CA LYS A 85 30.15 15.94 24.43
C LYS A 85 30.99 15.28 25.52
N PRO A 86 31.36 13.99 25.36
CA PRO A 86 32.24 13.30 26.30
C PRO A 86 33.60 14.01 26.47
N SER A 87 34.22 13.83 27.63
CA SER A 87 35.55 14.38 27.90
C SER A 87 36.57 13.90 26.86
N GLY A 88 37.39 14.82 26.34
CA GLY A 88 38.38 14.53 25.30
C GLY A 88 37.82 14.28 23.90
N SER A 89 36.52 14.50 23.67
CA SER A 89 35.93 14.46 22.33
C SER A 89 36.33 15.72 21.53
N THR A 90 36.79 15.50 20.30
CA THR A 90 37.13 16.50 19.29
C THR A 90 36.06 16.65 18.21
N ALA A 91 34.97 15.87 18.30
CA ALA A 91 33.90 15.87 17.31
C ALA A 91 33.34 17.28 17.02
N THR A 92 33.06 17.51 15.73
CA THR A 92 32.51 18.76 15.18
C THR A 92 31.27 18.47 14.34
N ILE A 93 30.41 19.48 14.17
CA ILE A 93 29.26 19.38 13.27
C ILE A 93 29.72 19.64 11.84
N GLY A 94 29.24 18.83 10.90
CA GLY A 94 29.44 19.04 9.47
C GLY A 94 28.66 20.25 8.95
N ALA A 95 28.92 20.64 7.70
CA ALA A 95 28.20 21.74 7.07
C ALA A 95 26.68 21.47 7.03
N VAL A 96 25.89 22.52 7.27
CA VAL A 96 24.43 22.48 7.19
C VAL A 96 23.99 22.61 5.74
N LYS A 97 23.12 21.72 5.30
CA LYS A 97 22.70 21.60 3.89
C LYS A 97 21.20 21.35 3.78
N HIS A 98 20.61 21.66 2.62
CA HIS A 98 19.17 21.49 2.38
C HIS A 98 18.89 20.15 1.70
N ILE A 99 17.91 19.40 2.19
CA ILE A 99 17.50 18.12 1.57
C ILE A 99 16.48 18.34 0.46
N LYS A 100 15.44 19.12 0.77
CA LYS A 100 14.20 19.19 -0.03
C LYS A 100 13.81 20.62 -0.35
N ASN A 101 14.01 21.54 0.60
CA ASN A 101 13.74 22.97 0.51
C ASN A 101 14.20 23.69 1.79
N ASP A 102 13.92 24.99 1.88
CA ASP A 102 14.24 25.86 3.02
C ASP A 102 13.48 25.52 4.32
N SER A 103 12.58 24.54 4.35
CA SER A 103 11.92 24.04 5.57
C SER A 103 12.59 22.78 6.14
N THR A 104 13.62 22.25 5.48
CA THR A 104 14.31 21.03 5.92
C THR A 104 15.82 21.15 5.69
N GLN A 105 16.57 21.22 6.79
CA GLN A 105 18.03 21.32 6.80
C GLN A 105 18.63 20.13 7.53
N VAL A 106 19.82 19.70 7.11
CA VAL A 106 20.55 18.56 7.68
C VAL A 106 21.99 18.96 7.96
N ALA A 107 22.49 18.46 9.08
CA ALA A 107 23.92 18.41 9.36
C ALA A 107 24.36 16.96 9.59
N SER A 108 25.56 16.62 9.14
CA SER A 108 26.19 15.35 9.47
C SER A 108 27.00 15.46 10.75
N PHE A 109 27.13 14.37 11.49
CA PHE A 109 27.96 14.28 12.69
C PHE A 109 28.65 12.92 12.76
N VAL A 110 29.85 12.87 13.32
CA VAL A 110 30.59 11.62 13.58
C VAL A 110 31.09 11.67 15.02
N PRO A 111 30.53 10.86 15.94
CA PRO A 111 31.03 10.79 17.31
C PRO A 111 32.40 10.14 17.34
N ASP A 112 33.32 10.64 18.14
CA ASP A 112 34.71 10.14 18.21
C ASP A 112 35.06 9.49 19.57
N LYS A 113 34.19 9.65 20.56
CA LYS A 113 34.31 9.08 21.91
C LYS A 113 33.00 8.45 22.37
N ALA A 114 33.12 7.41 23.20
CA ALA A 114 31.97 6.81 23.87
C ALA A 114 31.31 7.80 24.84
N GLY A 115 29.99 7.73 24.94
CA GLY A 115 29.18 8.53 25.85
C GLY A 115 28.21 9.44 25.14
N ALA A 116 27.52 10.26 25.94
CA ALA A 116 26.40 11.04 25.48
C ALA A 116 26.82 12.39 24.89
N TYR A 117 26.17 12.76 23.80
CA TYR A 117 26.30 14.02 23.10
C TYR A 117 24.96 14.74 23.09
N GLU A 118 25.02 16.06 22.93
CA GLU A 118 23.83 16.90 22.85
C GLU A 118 24.04 17.97 21.78
N LEU A 119 23.07 18.09 20.87
CA LEU A 119 23.02 19.16 19.87
C LEU A 119 21.87 20.10 20.21
N THR A 120 22.18 21.37 20.42
CA THR A 120 21.18 22.43 20.37
C THR A 120 21.12 22.97 18.95
N VAL A 121 19.91 23.04 18.41
CA VAL A 121 19.63 23.47 17.05
C VAL A 121 18.70 24.66 17.10
N THR A 122 19.00 25.70 16.34
CA THR A 122 18.22 26.95 16.34
C THR A 122 18.17 27.62 14.96
N ASP A 123 17.04 28.24 14.64
CA ASP A 123 16.93 29.20 13.52
C ASP A 123 16.92 30.67 14.01
N GLY A 124 17.27 30.89 15.28
CA GLY A 124 17.20 32.17 15.98
C GLY A 124 15.83 32.48 16.59
N SER A 125 14.74 31.92 16.05
CA SER A 125 13.38 32.09 16.58
C SER A 125 12.92 30.89 17.41
N TYR A 126 13.30 29.69 16.99
CA TYR A 126 12.99 28.42 17.63
C TYR A 126 14.27 27.69 17.97
N THR A 127 14.30 27.07 19.14
CA THR A 127 15.45 26.29 19.61
C THR A 127 14.97 24.96 20.15
N THR A 128 15.67 23.88 19.80
CA THR A 128 15.40 22.54 20.31
C THR A 128 16.70 21.80 20.51
N THR A 129 16.66 20.76 21.34
CA THR A 129 17.83 19.96 21.69
C THR A 129 17.57 18.49 21.38
N VAL A 130 18.57 17.82 20.81
CA VAL A 130 18.57 16.36 20.64
C VAL A 130 19.74 15.76 21.40
N THR A 131 19.44 14.76 22.22
CA THR A 131 20.44 13.94 22.92
C THR A 131 20.59 12.62 22.19
N PHE A 132 21.83 12.17 22.05
CA PHE A 132 22.18 10.91 21.40
C PHE A 132 23.46 10.37 22.04
N ASN A 133 23.81 9.12 21.75
CA ASN A 133 24.89 8.40 22.41
C ASN A 133 25.78 7.68 21.39
N ALA A 134 27.07 7.57 21.71
CA ALA A 134 28.00 6.73 20.98
C ALA A 134 28.53 5.63 21.89
N ALA A 135 28.58 4.40 21.38
CA ALA A 135 29.04 3.24 22.12
C ALA A 135 29.71 2.20 21.21
N LYS A 136 30.18 1.11 21.82
CA LYS A 136 30.78 -0.03 21.11
C LYS A 136 29.76 -1.16 21.01
N TYR A 137 29.76 -1.88 19.90
CA TYR A 137 28.97 -3.09 19.76
C TYR A 137 29.56 -4.18 20.64
N LEU A 138 28.71 -5.06 21.17
CA LEU A 138 29.15 -6.17 22.03
C LEU A 138 28.86 -7.52 21.39
N GLY A 139 27.64 -7.68 20.92
CA GLY A 139 26.98 -8.91 20.50
C GLY A 139 26.00 -9.41 21.57
N TYR A 140 24.83 -9.95 21.18
CA TYR A 140 23.75 -10.32 22.11
C TYR A 140 24.08 -11.53 22.99
N LYS A 141 25.09 -12.32 22.60
CA LYS A 141 25.65 -13.44 23.35
C LYS A 141 26.95 -13.09 24.09
N ASN A 142 27.47 -11.88 23.89
CA ASN A 142 28.73 -11.47 24.48
C ASN A 142 28.52 -10.94 25.91
N THR A 143 29.51 -11.19 26.75
CA THR A 143 29.54 -10.77 28.16
C THR A 143 30.64 -9.78 28.50
N ILE A 144 31.49 -9.47 27.53
CA ILE A 144 32.58 -8.51 27.69
C ILE A 144 32.02 -7.09 27.56
N VAL A 145 32.15 -6.28 28.62
CA VAL A 145 31.77 -4.87 28.63
C VAL A 145 33.01 -4.07 29.04
N ASN A 146 33.44 -3.13 28.19
CA ASN A 146 34.64 -2.31 28.42
C ASN A 146 35.90 -3.15 28.73
N GLY A 147 36.05 -4.31 28.09
CA GLY A 147 37.19 -5.21 28.29
C GLY A 147 37.10 -6.11 29.52
N VAL A 148 35.98 -6.08 30.26
CA VAL A 148 35.75 -6.93 31.44
C VAL A 148 34.64 -7.93 31.14
N ASP A 149 34.89 -9.22 31.35
CA ASP A 149 33.84 -10.25 31.30
C ASP A 149 32.90 -10.11 32.51
N THR A 150 31.71 -9.57 32.25
CA THR A 150 30.69 -9.33 33.27
C THR A 150 29.78 -10.52 33.50
N LYS A 151 29.87 -11.56 32.65
CA LYS A 151 28.86 -12.63 32.52
C LYS A 151 27.43 -12.11 32.25
N LEU A 152 27.26 -10.86 31.81
CA LEU A 152 25.97 -10.25 31.45
C LEU A 152 25.84 -10.11 29.93
N SER A 153 24.69 -10.49 29.37
CA SER A 153 24.36 -10.31 27.95
C SER A 153 22.94 -9.76 27.80
N CYS A 154 22.49 -9.48 26.58
CA CYS A 154 21.09 -9.13 26.33
C CYS A 154 20.13 -10.19 26.87
N LYS A 155 20.51 -11.48 26.77
CA LYS A 155 19.72 -12.61 27.27
C LYS A 155 19.59 -12.61 28.79
N THR A 156 20.56 -12.05 29.50
CA THR A 156 20.55 -12.01 30.97
C THR A 156 19.38 -11.17 31.49
N CYS A 157 19.05 -10.05 30.83
CA CYS A 157 17.95 -9.16 31.24
C CYS A 157 16.69 -9.31 30.37
N HIS A 158 16.82 -9.68 29.10
CA HIS A 158 15.72 -9.78 28.12
C HIS A 158 15.48 -11.22 27.63
N SER A 159 15.63 -12.19 28.54
CA SER A 159 15.62 -13.63 28.25
C SER A 159 14.44 -14.08 27.36
N THR A 160 13.23 -13.60 27.64
CA THR A 160 12.02 -13.95 26.89
C THR A 160 12.11 -13.56 25.42
N ILE A 161 12.48 -12.32 25.12
CA ILE A 161 12.57 -11.83 23.73
C ILE A 161 13.76 -12.48 23.01
N VAL A 162 14.91 -12.58 23.68
CA VAL A 162 16.10 -13.18 23.07
C VAL A 162 15.86 -14.65 22.71
N THR A 163 15.16 -15.41 23.55
CA THR A 163 14.85 -16.82 23.28
C THR A 163 13.99 -17.02 22.02
N SER A 164 13.03 -16.13 21.76
CA SER A 164 12.27 -16.15 20.50
C SER A 164 13.11 -15.70 19.32
N TYR A 165 13.92 -14.65 19.52
CA TYR A 165 14.76 -14.05 18.49
C TYR A 165 15.84 -14.99 17.96
N GLU A 166 16.43 -15.84 18.82
CA GLU A 166 17.44 -16.83 18.47
C GLU A 166 16.98 -17.82 17.38
N LYS A 167 15.67 -17.92 17.14
CA LYS A 167 15.07 -18.78 16.11
C LYS A 167 14.89 -18.08 14.76
N THR A 168 15.16 -16.78 14.70
CA THR A 168 14.97 -15.97 13.48
C THR A 168 16.16 -16.10 12.53
N ARG A 169 15.93 -15.86 11.24
CA ARG A 169 17.01 -15.81 10.25
C ARG A 169 17.96 -14.64 10.45
N HIS A 170 17.57 -13.60 11.19
CA HIS A 170 18.52 -12.56 11.59
C HIS A 170 19.61 -13.14 12.47
N ALA A 171 19.25 -13.96 13.47
CA ALA A 171 20.17 -14.50 14.46
C ALA A 171 21.15 -15.57 13.93
N VAL A 172 20.86 -16.19 12.78
CA VAL A 172 21.65 -17.33 12.23
C VAL A 172 22.04 -17.19 10.75
N GLY A 173 21.56 -16.13 10.07
CA GLY A 173 21.57 -16.08 8.61
C GLY A 173 22.94 -15.89 7.97
N ASN A 174 23.96 -15.41 8.69
CA ASN A 174 25.33 -15.40 8.20
C ASN A 174 25.96 -16.78 8.33
N ASP A 175 25.76 -17.42 9.48
CA ASP A 175 26.31 -18.73 9.76
C ASP A 175 25.77 -19.77 8.77
N GLU A 176 24.45 -19.77 8.52
CA GLU A 176 23.82 -20.60 7.49
C GLU A 176 24.48 -20.39 6.12
N LYS A 177 24.75 -19.14 5.74
CA LYS A 177 25.32 -18.83 4.42
C LYS A 177 26.79 -19.20 4.31
N LEU A 178 27.57 -19.02 5.38
CA LEU A 178 28.95 -19.51 5.46
C LEU A 178 29.00 -21.02 5.26
N ASP A 179 28.00 -21.74 5.79
CA ASP A 179 27.81 -23.18 5.64
C ASP A 179 27.22 -23.60 4.27
N GLY A 180 27.04 -22.67 3.34
CA GLY A 180 26.51 -22.94 1.99
C GLY A 180 24.99 -23.10 1.92
N ILE A 181 24.27 -22.84 3.01
CA ILE A 181 22.81 -22.95 3.06
C ILE A 181 22.18 -21.68 2.46
N ASN A 182 21.35 -21.84 1.41
CA ASN A 182 20.67 -20.73 0.73
C ASN A 182 21.61 -19.59 0.27
N ALA A 183 22.82 -19.96 -0.17
CA ALA A 183 23.91 -19.01 -0.42
C ALA A 183 24.40 -18.93 -1.89
N PRO A 184 23.55 -19.09 -2.93
CA PRO A 184 24.02 -19.24 -4.32
C PRO A 184 24.79 -18.02 -4.85
N THR A 185 24.56 -16.84 -4.27
CA THR A 185 25.22 -15.58 -4.65
C THR A 185 25.96 -14.93 -3.47
N TYR A 186 26.14 -15.67 -2.37
CA TYR A 186 26.76 -15.14 -1.17
C TYR A 186 28.27 -15.01 -1.35
N LYS A 187 28.84 -13.87 -0.98
CA LYS A 187 30.25 -13.54 -1.15
C LYS A 187 30.71 -12.58 -0.06
N ALA A 188 32.02 -12.32 0.02
CA ALA A 188 32.62 -11.46 1.04
C ALA A 188 31.93 -10.09 1.18
N SER A 189 31.54 -9.46 0.06
CA SER A 189 30.85 -8.16 0.08
C SER A 189 29.47 -8.20 0.73
N CYS A 190 28.90 -9.37 0.99
CA CYS A 190 27.61 -9.52 1.65
C CYS A 190 27.73 -9.45 3.18
N VAL A 191 28.91 -9.75 3.75
CA VAL A 191 29.11 -9.87 5.20
C VAL A 191 28.68 -8.61 5.94
N GLY A 192 28.87 -7.42 5.36
CA GLY A 192 28.48 -6.17 6.00
C GLY A 192 26.97 -6.05 6.29
N CYS A 193 26.10 -6.63 5.47
CA CYS A 193 24.66 -6.68 5.73
C CYS A 193 24.22 -7.96 6.46
N HIS A 194 25.17 -8.79 6.90
CA HIS A 194 24.95 -10.05 7.58
C HIS A 194 25.77 -10.16 8.87
N SER A 195 26.29 -9.06 9.35
CA SER A 195 27.02 -8.98 10.62
C SER A 195 26.59 -7.73 11.38
N THR A 196 26.96 -7.67 12.65
CA THR A 196 26.58 -6.58 13.53
C THR A 196 27.70 -5.55 13.65
N GLY A 197 27.34 -4.28 13.54
CA GLY A 197 28.26 -3.16 13.72
C GLY A 197 29.21 -2.91 12.56
N TYR A 198 29.02 -3.59 11.41
CA TYR A 198 29.86 -3.40 10.23
C TYR A 198 29.80 -1.96 9.72
N ASP A 199 30.94 -1.27 9.66
CA ASP A 199 31.04 0.08 9.10
C ASP A 199 32.42 0.29 8.45
N ALA A 200 32.47 0.19 7.12
CA ALA A 200 33.70 0.28 6.34
C ALA A 200 34.47 1.62 6.45
N SER A 201 33.93 2.62 7.18
CA SER A 201 34.66 3.85 7.47
C SER A 201 35.90 3.58 8.32
N VAL A 202 37.06 4.08 7.90
CA VAL A 202 38.31 3.97 8.69
C VAL A 202 38.22 4.67 10.05
N THR A 203 37.29 5.61 10.21
CA THR A 203 37.04 6.30 11.48
C THR A 203 36.17 5.48 12.42
N ALA A 204 35.37 4.54 11.90
CA ALA A 204 34.54 3.67 12.70
C ALA A 204 35.45 2.69 13.45
N LYS A 205 35.52 2.89 14.76
CA LYS A 205 36.29 2.07 15.71
C LYS A 205 35.33 1.76 16.85
N ASN A 206 34.23 1.12 16.46
CA ASN A 206 33.03 0.90 17.26
C ASN A 206 32.98 -0.52 17.81
N ASP A 207 34.08 -1.28 17.69
CA ASP A 207 34.12 -2.71 17.84
C ASP A 207 32.98 -3.31 17.01
N GLY A 208 32.99 -3.10 15.70
CA GLY A 208 32.11 -3.76 14.75
C GLY A 208 32.60 -5.16 14.40
N PHE A 209 31.93 -5.84 13.47
CA PHE A 209 32.47 -7.07 12.89
C PHE A 209 33.78 -6.79 12.12
N ASP A 210 33.86 -5.67 11.41
CA ASP A 210 34.97 -5.28 10.54
C ASP A 210 36.18 -4.69 11.27
N ASP A 211 36.05 -4.40 12.57
CA ASP A 211 37.17 -3.99 13.42
C ASP A 211 38.08 -5.19 13.80
N PHE A 212 37.68 -6.41 13.48
CA PHE A 212 38.44 -7.62 13.81
C PHE A 212 38.89 -8.42 12.58
N PRO A 213 40.00 -9.17 12.67
CA PRO A 213 40.45 -10.02 11.58
C PRO A 213 39.39 -11.08 11.22
N PHE A 214 39.04 -11.14 9.93
CA PHE A 214 38.18 -12.18 9.39
C PHE A 214 38.58 -12.50 7.95
N THR A 215 38.71 -13.79 7.64
CA THR A 215 38.95 -14.24 6.26
C THR A 215 37.72 -14.98 5.75
N PHE A 216 37.10 -14.44 4.70
CA PHE A 216 35.97 -15.09 4.05
C PHE A 216 36.41 -16.41 3.37
N PRO A 217 35.68 -17.52 3.56
CA PRO A 217 36.06 -18.80 2.97
C PRO A 217 35.99 -18.76 1.44
N THR A 218 36.93 -19.45 0.77
CA THR A 218 36.94 -19.56 -0.70
C THR A 218 35.81 -20.44 -1.24
N VAL A 219 35.33 -21.39 -0.44
CA VAL A 219 34.21 -22.29 -0.75
C VAL A 219 33.23 -22.30 0.42
N LEU A 220 31.95 -22.11 0.13
CA LEU A 220 30.87 -22.20 1.13
C LEU A 220 30.40 -23.65 1.26
N ALA A 221 30.58 -24.25 2.45
CA ALA A 221 30.26 -25.64 2.73
C ALA A 221 30.00 -25.84 4.23
N ALA A 222 29.24 -26.89 4.56
CA ALA A 222 28.87 -27.20 5.93
C ALA A 222 30.09 -27.27 6.86
N GLY A 223 30.01 -26.59 8.01
CA GLY A 223 31.07 -26.55 9.04
C GLY A 223 31.98 -25.32 8.93
N ASN A 224 31.85 -24.51 7.89
CA ASN A 224 32.57 -23.25 7.75
C ASN A 224 32.26 -22.26 8.88
N ALA A 225 31.00 -22.14 9.31
CA ALA A 225 30.64 -21.25 10.41
C ALA A 225 31.34 -21.68 11.70
N VAL A 226 31.31 -22.98 12.03
CA VAL A 226 32.03 -23.54 13.18
C VAL A 226 33.52 -23.28 13.10
N LYS A 227 34.13 -23.48 11.93
CA LYS A 227 35.55 -23.17 11.69
C LYS A 227 35.83 -21.67 11.88
N ALA A 228 34.97 -20.79 11.38
CA ALA A 228 35.11 -19.35 11.55
C ALA A 228 35.04 -18.94 13.02
N TYR A 229 34.14 -19.51 13.82
CA TYR A 229 34.07 -19.26 15.27
C TYR A 229 35.35 -19.66 16.01
N LYS A 230 36.06 -20.69 15.52
CA LYS A 230 37.35 -21.12 16.06
C LYS A 230 38.50 -20.21 15.63
N ASP A 231 38.54 -19.86 14.35
CA ASP A 231 39.67 -19.15 13.75
C ASP A 231 39.59 -17.63 13.96
N PHE A 232 38.37 -17.07 14.08
CA PHE A 232 38.10 -15.63 14.19
C PHE A 232 37.07 -15.34 15.31
N PRO A 233 37.35 -15.72 16.57
CA PRO A 233 36.37 -15.66 17.66
C PRO A 233 35.81 -14.24 17.88
N ASP A 234 36.65 -13.20 17.85
CA ASP A 234 36.24 -11.82 18.13
C ASP A 234 35.31 -11.26 17.03
N ALA A 235 35.61 -11.51 15.76
CA ALA A 235 34.73 -11.14 14.65
C ALA A 235 33.41 -11.91 14.73
N MET A 236 33.48 -13.22 14.94
CA MET A 236 32.30 -14.09 14.93
C MET A 236 31.37 -13.90 16.13
N MET A 237 31.82 -13.28 17.23
CA MET A 237 30.94 -12.75 18.27
C MET A 237 29.90 -11.75 17.74
N ARG A 238 30.19 -11.09 16.60
CA ARG A 238 29.33 -10.13 15.89
C ARG A 238 28.81 -10.70 14.57
N SER A 239 28.98 -12.01 14.35
CA SER A 239 28.35 -12.70 13.21
C SER A 239 26.83 -12.57 13.31
N ASN A 240 26.16 -12.59 12.15
CA ASN A 240 24.72 -12.46 12.02
C ASN A 240 24.21 -11.03 12.33
N ILE A 241 22.96 -10.79 11.94
CA ILE A 241 22.24 -9.59 12.35
C ILE A 241 21.80 -9.85 13.79
N GLN A 242 22.29 -9.06 14.73
CA GLN A 242 22.01 -9.20 16.17
C GLN A 242 21.13 -8.04 16.68
N CYS A 243 20.75 -8.06 17.96
CA CYS A 243 19.91 -7.02 18.59
C CYS A 243 20.43 -5.60 18.28
N GLU A 244 21.73 -5.38 18.42
CA GLU A 244 22.36 -4.07 18.25
C GLU A 244 22.36 -3.58 16.81
N SER A 245 22.13 -4.46 15.82
CA SER A 245 21.95 -4.04 14.42
C SER A 245 20.71 -3.16 14.23
N CYS A 246 19.69 -3.35 15.08
CA CYS A 246 18.42 -2.62 15.01
C CYS A 246 18.26 -1.62 16.17
N HIS A 247 18.93 -1.85 17.29
CA HIS A 247 18.77 -1.07 18.52
C HIS A 247 19.97 -0.17 18.87
N GLY A 248 21.06 -0.29 18.13
CA GLY A 248 22.32 0.40 18.39
C GLY A 248 23.23 -0.35 19.38
N PRO A 249 24.49 0.07 19.53
CA PRO A 249 25.51 -0.59 20.35
C PRO A 249 25.22 -0.59 21.85
N ALA A 250 25.28 -1.75 22.50
CA ALA A 250 24.82 -1.95 23.87
C ALA A 250 25.86 -1.65 24.96
N SER A 251 27.13 -1.35 24.63
CA SER A 251 28.18 -1.22 25.66
C SER A 251 27.90 -0.14 26.71
N ALA A 252 27.16 0.90 26.34
CA ALA A 252 26.74 1.93 27.27
C ALA A 252 25.44 1.57 28.02
N HIS A 253 24.63 0.65 27.51
CA HIS A 253 23.38 0.21 28.15
C HIS A 253 23.61 -0.86 29.23
N MET A 254 24.59 -1.74 29.05
CA MET A 254 24.90 -2.78 30.03
C MET A 254 25.29 -2.17 31.38
N GLY A 255 24.49 -2.43 32.42
CA GLY A 255 24.67 -1.89 33.77
C GLY A 255 23.96 -0.56 34.06
N ALA A 256 23.26 0.03 33.09
CA ALA A 256 22.44 1.23 33.26
C ALA A 256 21.06 1.06 32.60
N VAL A 257 20.00 0.98 33.41
CA VAL A 257 18.62 0.77 32.96
C VAL A 257 17.83 2.06 32.72
N THR A 258 18.45 3.22 32.91
CA THR A 258 17.79 4.53 32.86
C THR A 258 18.62 5.53 32.07
N ASP A 259 18.39 5.68 30.74
CA ASP A 259 18.80 6.85 29.89
C ASP A 259 18.85 6.64 28.34
N GLU A 260 17.84 6.03 27.70
CA GLU A 260 17.72 6.00 26.21
C GLU A 260 18.95 5.47 25.43
N ARG A 261 19.82 4.66 26.06
CA ARG A 261 21.05 4.12 25.41
C ARG A 261 20.81 2.97 24.43
N ILE A 262 19.56 2.57 24.20
CA ILE A 262 19.11 1.56 23.24
C ILE A 262 17.78 2.05 22.68
N ASP A 263 17.62 1.99 21.35
CA ASP A 263 16.43 2.51 20.68
C ASP A 263 15.44 1.40 20.35
N ALA A 264 14.22 1.48 20.87
CA ALA A 264 13.09 0.70 20.40
C ALA A 264 12.24 1.55 19.43
N THR A 265 12.43 1.35 18.13
CA THR A 265 11.81 2.19 17.09
C THR A 265 10.97 1.38 16.11
N TYR A 266 9.95 2.05 15.54
CA TYR A 266 9.20 1.58 14.38
C TYR A 266 9.65 2.25 13.09
N ASP A 267 10.67 3.12 13.13
CA ASP A 267 11.23 3.75 11.92
C ASP A 267 11.72 2.68 10.92
N PRO A 268 11.52 2.85 9.60
CA PRO A 268 11.97 1.87 8.62
C PRO A 268 13.49 1.88 8.38
N ALA A 269 14.20 2.94 8.78
CA ALA A 269 15.60 3.12 8.44
C ALA A 269 16.54 2.02 8.97
N PRO A 270 16.41 1.52 10.21
CA PRO A 270 17.24 0.39 10.66
C PRO A 270 17.09 -0.85 9.78
N CYS A 271 15.89 -1.10 9.23
CA CYS A 271 15.68 -2.17 8.26
C CYS A 271 16.35 -1.83 6.92
N ALA A 272 16.23 -0.59 6.46
CA ALA A 272 16.74 -0.13 5.17
C ALA A 272 18.27 -0.19 5.07
N VAL A 273 19.01 -0.11 6.17
CA VAL A 273 20.48 -0.26 6.17
C VAL A 273 20.93 -1.56 5.48
N CYS A 274 20.16 -2.64 5.60
CA CYS A 274 20.47 -3.92 4.96
C CYS A 274 19.49 -4.26 3.83
N HIS A 275 18.23 -3.86 3.94
CA HIS A 275 17.18 -4.23 3.00
C HIS A 275 17.03 -3.28 1.81
N ASP A 276 17.90 -2.28 1.67
CA ASP A 276 17.83 -1.31 0.60
C ASP A 276 19.19 -1.02 -0.06
N SER A 277 19.48 -1.79 -1.09
CA SER A 277 20.68 -1.64 -1.93
C SER A 277 20.35 -1.26 -3.38
N GLY A 278 19.06 -1.07 -3.69
CA GLY A 278 18.52 -0.75 -5.02
C GLY A 278 18.62 -1.89 -6.05
N THR A 279 19.66 -2.72 -5.98
CA THR A 279 19.94 -3.75 -7.01
C THR A 279 19.62 -5.18 -6.56
N HIS A 280 19.62 -5.47 -5.25
CA HIS A 280 19.42 -6.84 -4.74
C HIS A 280 18.58 -6.89 -3.44
N HIS A 281 18.37 -5.73 -2.81
CA HIS A 281 17.44 -5.54 -1.71
C HIS A 281 16.60 -4.30 -2.00
N ILE A 282 15.29 -4.50 -2.17
CA ILE A 282 14.42 -3.54 -2.86
C ILE A 282 13.17 -3.18 -2.07
N PHE A 283 12.96 -3.81 -0.90
CA PHE A 283 11.68 -3.69 -0.20
C PHE A 283 11.40 -2.28 0.27
N PRO A 284 12.37 -1.52 0.80
CA PRO A 284 12.17 -0.11 1.11
C PRO A 284 11.92 0.74 -0.13
N GLU A 285 12.56 0.48 -1.27
CA GLU A 285 12.26 1.20 -2.53
C GLU A 285 10.81 0.99 -2.99
N GLN A 286 10.31 -0.23 -2.86
CA GLN A 286 8.92 -0.56 -3.15
C GLN A 286 7.98 0.06 -2.12
N TRP A 287 8.34 0.02 -0.83
CA TRP A 287 7.56 0.62 0.25
C TRP A 287 7.48 2.14 0.12
N ASP A 288 8.56 2.82 -0.26
CA ASP A 288 8.60 4.26 -0.56
C ASP A 288 7.58 4.62 -1.64
N ALA A 289 7.39 3.73 -2.62
CA ALA A 289 6.38 3.87 -3.66
C ALA A 289 4.95 3.54 -3.20
N SER A 290 4.74 2.90 -2.04
CA SER A 290 3.41 2.61 -1.51
C SER A 290 2.77 3.86 -0.89
N LEU A 291 1.48 3.78 -0.53
CA LEU A 291 0.83 4.79 0.32
C LEU A 291 1.13 4.58 1.82
N HIS A 292 1.62 3.40 2.22
CA HIS A 292 1.98 3.10 3.60
C HIS A 292 3.22 3.86 4.08
N SER A 293 4.06 4.34 3.16
CA SER A 293 5.19 5.23 3.48
C SER A 293 4.79 6.64 3.88
N GLY A 294 3.56 7.05 3.55
CA GLY A 294 3.00 8.33 3.96
C GLY A 294 2.45 8.27 5.39
N ALA A 295 3.00 9.07 6.29
CA ALA A 295 2.39 9.27 7.61
C ALA A 295 1.06 10.05 7.45
N THR A 296 -0.06 9.45 7.84
CA THR A 296 -1.34 10.17 7.90
C THR A 296 -1.35 11.04 9.16
N SER A 297 -1.35 12.37 9.00
CA SER A 297 -1.35 13.34 10.11
C SER A 297 -2.75 13.79 10.55
N TYR A 298 -3.79 13.41 9.82
CA TYR A 298 -5.19 13.69 10.15
C TYR A 298 -6.09 12.70 9.40
N PRO A 299 -7.14 12.11 10.03
CA PRO A 299 -7.64 12.33 11.39
C PRO A 299 -7.17 11.24 12.38
N THR A 300 -5.88 11.07 12.60
CA THR A 300 -5.32 10.08 13.55
C THR A 300 -4.73 10.78 14.78
N GLY A 301 -4.18 10.06 15.75
CA GLY A 301 -3.51 10.66 16.93
C GLY A 301 -4.25 10.50 18.25
N ALA A 302 -3.80 11.23 19.28
CA ALA A 302 -4.38 11.21 20.62
C ALA A 302 -5.88 11.56 20.62
N GLY A 303 -6.71 10.79 21.32
CA GLY A 303 -8.17 10.87 21.31
C GLY A 303 -8.82 10.23 20.08
N ARG A 304 -8.04 9.55 19.23
CA ARG A 304 -8.47 8.85 18.01
C ARG A 304 -7.77 7.49 17.89
N GLU A 305 -7.61 6.80 19.01
CA GLU A 305 -6.84 5.56 19.12
C GLU A 305 -7.39 4.46 18.21
N SER A 306 -8.71 4.44 17.96
CA SER A 306 -9.36 3.54 17.01
C SER A 306 -8.85 3.71 15.58
N CYS A 307 -8.44 4.93 15.20
CA CYS A 307 -7.81 5.23 13.91
C CYS A 307 -6.32 4.85 13.93
N VAL A 308 -5.61 5.13 15.02
CA VAL A 308 -4.17 4.85 15.20
C VAL A 308 -3.82 3.39 14.90
N ARG A 309 -4.69 2.45 15.31
CA ARG A 309 -4.55 1.01 15.02
C ARG A 309 -4.22 0.70 13.56
N CYS A 310 -4.77 1.45 12.60
CA CYS A 310 -4.65 1.13 11.17
C CYS A 310 -3.82 2.13 10.38
N HIS A 311 -3.34 3.19 11.04
CA HIS A 311 -2.71 4.33 10.39
C HIS A 311 -1.29 4.61 10.92
N THR A 312 -0.78 3.75 11.80
CA THR A 312 0.57 3.84 12.36
C THR A 312 1.16 2.43 12.51
N GLY A 313 2.47 2.28 12.28
CA GLY A 313 3.14 1.00 12.50
C GLY A 313 3.09 0.55 13.97
N ALA A 314 3.28 1.50 14.89
CA ALA A 314 3.27 1.24 16.33
C ALA A 314 1.89 0.79 16.83
N GLY A 315 0.83 1.54 16.48
CA GLY A 315 -0.53 1.23 16.89
C GLY A 315 -1.02 -0.12 16.38
N PHE A 316 -0.69 -0.47 15.12
CA PHE A 316 -1.02 -1.79 14.59
C PHE A 316 -0.26 -2.91 15.31
N SER A 317 1.05 -2.73 15.53
CA SER A 317 1.89 -3.66 16.29
C SER A 317 1.34 -3.91 17.70
N GLN A 318 0.99 -2.86 18.43
CA GLN A 318 0.44 -2.95 19.79
C GLN A 318 -0.92 -3.62 19.80
N TYR A 319 -1.79 -3.30 18.84
CA TYR A 319 -3.08 -3.97 18.68
C TYR A 319 -2.93 -5.49 18.48
N THR A 320 -2.03 -5.94 17.60
CA THR A 320 -1.82 -7.38 17.37
C THR A 320 -1.25 -8.13 18.58
N ARG A 321 -0.72 -7.40 19.56
CA ARG A 321 -0.24 -7.93 20.85
C ARG A 321 -1.33 -7.92 21.93
N GLY A 322 -2.54 -7.47 21.62
CA GLY A 322 -3.65 -7.36 22.58
C GLY A 322 -3.52 -6.19 23.55
N ILE A 323 -2.67 -5.20 23.25
CA ILE A 323 -2.54 -4.00 24.10
C ILE A 323 -3.77 -3.12 23.85
N PRO A 324 -4.56 -2.78 24.89
CA PRO A 324 -5.75 -1.96 24.72
C PRO A 324 -5.37 -0.51 24.38
N SER A 325 -6.22 0.19 23.63
CA SER A 325 -6.01 1.61 23.31
C SER A 325 -6.02 2.53 24.53
N THR A 326 -6.55 2.05 25.66
CA THR A 326 -6.55 2.76 26.94
C THR A 326 -5.26 2.58 27.73
N ASP A 327 -4.32 1.75 27.25
CA ASP A 327 -3.03 1.56 27.88
C ASP A 327 -2.24 2.89 27.82
N PRO A 328 -1.67 3.37 28.95
CA PRO A 328 -0.92 4.64 28.96
C PRO A 328 0.31 4.63 28.06
N TYR A 329 0.78 3.45 27.64
CA TYR A 329 1.90 3.27 26.71
C TYR A 329 1.45 2.95 25.28
N PHE A 330 0.14 3.02 24.97
CA PHE A 330 -0.33 2.90 23.59
C PHE A 330 0.16 4.10 22.77
N ASP A 331 0.92 3.83 21.71
CA ASP A 331 1.59 4.86 20.93
C ASP A 331 0.60 5.47 19.93
N VAL A 332 0.17 6.70 20.25
CA VAL A 332 -0.71 7.52 19.42
C VAL A 332 0.05 8.50 18.54
N SER A 333 1.37 8.40 18.46
CA SER A 333 2.18 9.29 17.63
C SER A 333 1.96 9.03 16.14
N TYR A 334 1.95 10.11 15.37
CA TYR A 334 1.86 10.01 13.91
C TYR A 334 3.11 9.37 13.34
N SER A 335 2.94 8.26 12.63
CA SER A 335 4.01 7.58 11.91
C SER A 335 3.45 6.88 10.66
N ALA A 336 4.32 6.54 9.73
CA ALA A 336 3.98 5.69 8.60
C ALA A 336 3.67 4.26 9.08
N ILE A 337 3.06 3.44 8.21
CA ILE A 337 2.96 1.99 8.44
C ILE A 337 4.23 1.36 7.88
N THR A 338 5.17 1.06 8.77
CA THR A 338 6.53 0.65 8.42
C THR A 338 6.70 -0.88 8.44
N CYS A 339 7.90 -1.34 8.11
CA CYS A 339 8.29 -2.76 8.13
C CYS A 339 7.95 -3.42 9.47
N ALA A 340 8.31 -2.78 10.60
CA ALA A 340 8.08 -3.29 11.95
C ALA A 340 6.58 -3.27 12.35
N GLY A 341 5.73 -2.54 11.61
CA GLY A 341 4.28 -2.60 11.77
C GLY A 341 3.75 -3.98 11.38
N CYS A 342 4.15 -4.52 10.22
CA CYS A 342 3.66 -5.79 9.72
C CYS A 342 4.51 -7.01 10.14
N HIS A 343 5.83 -6.83 10.28
CA HIS A 343 6.77 -7.88 10.65
C HIS A 343 7.20 -7.79 12.12
N ASN A 344 7.30 -8.93 12.78
CA ASN A 344 7.89 -9.08 14.10
C ASN A 344 9.37 -9.48 13.98
N PRO A 345 10.32 -8.55 14.18
CA PRO A 345 11.74 -8.86 14.03
C PRO A 345 12.26 -9.84 15.09
N HIS A 346 11.49 -10.09 16.17
CA HIS A 346 11.91 -10.90 17.31
C HIS A 346 11.36 -12.33 17.34
N ASP A 347 10.50 -12.71 16.38
CA ASP A 347 9.80 -13.98 16.45
C ASP A 347 9.63 -14.62 15.07
N ALA A 348 10.05 -15.89 14.98
CA ALA A 348 9.98 -16.72 13.77
C ALA A 348 8.76 -17.64 13.72
N THR A 349 7.86 -17.58 14.70
CA THR A 349 6.67 -18.46 14.81
C THR A 349 5.78 -18.38 13.57
N ASN A 350 5.63 -17.20 12.98
CA ASN A 350 4.79 -16.99 11.81
C ASN A 350 5.62 -16.95 10.53
N THR A 351 5.03 -17.43 9.44
CA THR A 351 5.59 -17.34 8.08
C THR A 351 6.01 -15.91 7.76
N ARG A 352 7.24 -15.75 7.24
CA ARG A 352 7.86 -14.43 6.94
C ARG A 352 7.92 -13.47 8.13
N GLN A 353 7.86 -14.00 9.36
CA GLN A 353 7.83 -13.22 10.60
C GLN A 353 6.70 -12.19 10.64
N LEU A 354 5.56 -12.47 9.98
CA LEU A 354 4.41 -11.57 10.06
C LEU A 354 3.80 -11.56 11.47
N ARG A 355 3.26 -10.43 11.91
CA ARG A 355 2.52 -10.38 13.18
C ARG A 355 1.27 -11.26 13.08
N LYS A 356 0.91 -11.92 14.18
CA LYS A 356 -0.27 -12.79 14.23
C LYS A 356 -1.52 -11.93 14.02
N VAL A 357 -2.36 -12.31 13.06
CA VAL A 357 -3.54 -11.55 12.68
C VAL A 357 -4.71 -12.48 12.37
N SER A 358 -5.72 -12.46 13.23
CA SER A 358 -7.08 -12.78 12.82
C SER A 358 -7.73 -11.50 12.29
N ALA A 359 -8.66 -11.63 11.36
CA ALA A 359 -9.49 -10.52 10.92
C ALA A 359 -10.95 -10.85 11.19
N GLU A 360 -11.72 -9.82 11.50
CA GLU A 360 -13.17 -9.87 11.61
C GLU A 360 -13.74 -8.70 10.83
N ILE A 361 -14.91 -8.91 10.22
CA ILE A 361 -15.65 -7.86 9.51
C ILE A 361 -17.05 -7.74 10.09
N TYR A 362 -17.67 -6.57 9.91
CA TYR A 362 -19.04 -6.34 10.32
C TYR A 362 -20.01 -7.24 9.55
N THR A 363 -21.05 -7.71 10.25
CA THR A 363 -22.17 -8.44 9.69
C THR A 363 -23.48 -7.98 10.32
N VAL A 364 -24.57 -8.15 9.58
CA VAL A 364 -25.91 -7.81 10.05
C VAL A 364 -26.26 -8.63 11.30
N ASN A 365 -26.83 -7.95 12.30
CA ASN A 365 -27.48 -8.60 13.43
C ASN A 365 -28.96 -8.77 13.11
N THR A 366 -29.41 -10.03 13.04
CA THR A 366 -30.80 -10.37 12.68
C THR A 366 -31.81 -10.08 13.79
N VAL A 367 -31.36 -9.84 15.03
CA VAL A 367 -32.20 -9.51 16.18
C VAL A 367 -32.37 -8.00 16.33
N ASP A 368 -31.27 -7.25 16.26
CA ASP A 368 -31.26 -5.79 16.33
C ASP A 368 -30.34 -5.24 15.24
N VAL A 369 -30.94 -4.86 14.11
CA VAL A 369 -30.21 -4.36 12.93
C VAL A 369 -29.42 -3.08 13.20
N THR A 370 -29.67 -2.37 14.32
CA THR A 370 -28.92 -1.16 14.70
C THR A 370 -27.63 -1.47 15.46
N LYS A 371 -27.45 -2.72 15.90
CA LYS A 371 -26.30 -3.20 16.66
C LYS A 371 -25.60 -4.33 15.91
N PRO A 372 -24.78 -4.01 14.88
CA PRO A 372 -24.16 -5.03 14.05
C PRO A 372 -23.18 -5.88 14.87
N THR A 373 -22.99 -7.12 14.43
CA THR A 373 -22.05 -8.08 15.01
C THR A 373 -20.84 -8.25 14.11
N TYR A 374 -19.93 -9.14 14.49
CA TYR A 374 -18.73 -9.44 13.71
C TYR A 374 -18.72 -10.90 13.29
N VAL A 375 -18.12 -11.18 12.14
CA VAL A 375 -17.82 -12.54 11.68
C VAL A 375 -16.33 -12.67 11.42
N ALA A 376 -15.76 -13.79 11.87
CA ALA A 376 -14.37 -14.12 11.61
C ALA A 376 -14.13 -14.37 10.13
N VAL A 377 -13.07 -13.76 9.59
CA VAL A 377 -12.63 -13.96 8.22
C VAL A 377 -11.95 -15.32 8.10
N GLN A 378 -12.45 -16.16 7.20
CA GLN A 378 -11.90 -17.48 6.90
C GLN A 378 -11.36 -17.55 5.47
N GLY A 379 -10.36 -18.39 5.22
CA GLY A 379 -9.83 -18.65 3.88
C GLY A 379 -8.99 -17.53 3.26
N ALA A 380 -8.67 -16.46 3.98
CA ALA A 380 -7.89 -15.34 3.46
C ALA A 380 -6.36 -15.53 3.54
N GLY A 381 -5.87 -16.56 4.25
CA GLY A 381 -4.44 -16.80 4.47
C GLY A 381 -3.68 -15.56 4.93
N LEU A 382 -2.56 -15.24 4.27
CA LEU A 382 -1.79 -14.03 4.57
C LEU A 382 -2.59 -12.72 4.34
N GLY A 383 -3.65 -12.75 3.53
CA GLY A 383 -4.56 -11.63 3.29
C GLY A 383 -5.35 -11.15 4.50
N ALA A 384 -5.50 -11.98 5.53
CA ALA A 384 -6.12 -11.59 6.80
C ALA A 384 -5.39 -10.39 7.44
N MET A 385 -4.09 -10.25 7.18
CA MET A 385 -3.30 -9.07 7.57
C MET A 385 -3.87 -7.79 6.96
N CYS A 386 -4.16 -7.80 5.67
CA CYS A 386 -4.67 -6.63 4.95
C CYS A 386 -6.08 -6.26 5.42
N ILE A 387 -6.97 -7.25 5.58
CA ILE A 387 -8.38 -7.06 5.91
C ILE A 387 -8.60 -6.44 7.31
N ASN A 388 -7.62 -6.57 8.21
CA ASN A 388 -7.66 -5.88 9.51
C ASN A 388 -7.82 -4.35 9.37
N CYS A 389 -7.23 -3.76 8.34
CA CYS A 389 -7.30 -2.32 8.08
C CYS A 389 -8.26 -2.02 6.92
N HIS A 390 -8.21 -2.82 5.86
CA HIS A 390 -9.01 -2.67 4.64
C HIS A 390 -10.38 -3.33 4.77
N GLN A 391 -11.23 -2.75 5.62
CA GLN A 391 -12.64 -3.08 5.74
C GLN A 391 -13.52 -1.83 5.93
N SER A 392 -14.83 -1.99 5.75
CA SER A 392 -15.85 -0.95 5.79
C SER A 392 -15.98 -0.24 7.14
N ARG A 393 -15.71 -0.92 8.25
CA ARG A 393 -15.89 -0.42 9.63
C ARG A 393 -17.27 0.16 9.95
N ALA A 394 -18.26 -0.18 9.14
CA ALA A 394 -19.66 0.22 9.25
C ALA A 394 -20.51 -0.82 8.53
N GLU A 395 -21.65 -1.18 9.11
CA GLU A 395 -22.56 -2.18 8.53
C GLU A 395 -23.71 -1.48 7.80
N ALA A 396 -24.08 -2.02 6.64
CA ALA A 396 -25.04 -1.43 5.72
C ALA A 396 -26.43 -1.25 6.35
N ASN A 397 -26.98 -2.28 6.97
CA ASN A 397 -28.33 -2.25 7.54
C ASN A 397 -28.41 -1.31 8.74
N ALA A 398 -27.42 -1.34 9.62
CA ALA A 398 -27.29 -0.42 10.75
C ALA A 398 -27.20 1.03 10.28
N SER A 399 -26.39 1.28 9.24
CA SER A 399 -26.20 2.63 8.70
C SER A 399 -27.48 3.19 8.09
N VAL A 400 -28.20 2.40 7.28
CA VAL A 400 -29.46 2.87 6.65
C VAL A 400 -30.63 2.94 7.64
N ALA A 401 -30.55 2.24 8.77
CA ALA A 401 -31.54 2.29 9.84
C ALA A 401 -31.26 3.39 10.89
N ALA A 402 -30.13 4.09 10.79
CA ALA A 402 -29.75 5.11 11.76
C ALA A 402 -30.75 6.28 11.78
N THR A 403 -31.07 6.77 12.98
CA THR A 403 -31.98 7.90 13.19
C THR A 403 -31.38 9.26 12.80
N SER A 404 -30.07 9.32 12.59
CA SER A 404 -29.35 10.50 12.09
C SER A 404 -28.35 10.08 11.02
N ILE A 405 -28.19 10.92 10.00
CA ILE A 405 -27.28 10.68 8.88
C ILE A 405 -26.09 11.61 9.01
N SER A 406 -24.90 11.01 9.16
CA SER A 406 -23.64 11.73 9.18
C SER A 406 -23.28 12.24 7.78
N SER A 407 -22.56 13.36 7.70
CA SER A 407 -21.93 13.80 6.44
C SER A 407 -20.90 12.79 5.90
N ARG A 408 -20.47 11.82 6.72
CA ARG A 408 -19.60 10.70 6.36
C ARG A 408 -20.36 9.38 6.19
N PHE A 409 -21.65 9.43 5.86
CA PHE A 409 -22.46 8.24 5.64
C PHE A 409 -21.84 7.30 4.59
N GLY A 410 -21.73 6.01 4.94
CA GLY A 410 -21.16 4.98 4.09
C GLY A 410 -20.06 4.16 4.77
N PRO A 411 -19.45 3.22 4.03
CA PRO A 411 -18.27 2.52 4.54
C PRO A 411 -17.09 3.50 4.68
N HIS A 412 -16.19 3.17 5.59
CA HIS A 412 -14.83 3.68 5.63
C HIS A 412 -14.16 3.50 4.26
N TYR A 413 -13.19 4.37 3.92
CA TYR A 413 -12.51 4.44 2.62
C TYR A 413 -11.60 3.23 2.28
N GLY A 414 -12.01 2.02 2.64
CA GLY A 414 -11.34 0.77 2.30
C GLY A 414 -12.19 -0.49 2.54
N PRO A 415 -13.40 -0.66 1.95
CA PRO A 415 -14.21 -1.86 2.10
C PRO A 415 -13.72 -3.06 1.27
N GLN A 416 -12.42 -3.13 0.92
CA GLN A 416 -11.89 -4.18 0.03
C GLN A 416 -12.10 -5.59 0.62
N GLY A 417 -11.91 -5.75 1.94
CA GLY A 417 -12.18 -6.99 2.63
C GLY A 417 -13.64 -7.42 2.52
N ASP A 418 -14.59 -6.51 2.77
CA ASP A 418 -16.02 -6.75 2.65
C ASP A 418 -16.39 -7.22 1.24
N ILE A 419 -15.93 -6.50 0.21
CA ILE A 419 -16.21 -6.82 -1.20
C ILE A 419 -15.63 -8.18 -1.58
N LEU A 420 -14.38 -8.45 -1.22
CA LEU A 420 -13.74 -9.73 -1.52
C LEU A 420 -14.47 -10.90 -0.84
N LEU A 421 -15.00 -10.68 0.36
CA LEU A 421 -15.81 -11.64 1.12
C LEU A 421 -17.29 -11.69 0.68
N SER A 422 -17.69 -10.89 -0.30
CA SER A 422 -19.08 -10.74 -0.76
C SER A 422 -20.04 -10.35 0.38
N SER A 423 -19.61 -9.42 1.22
CA SER A 423 -20.35 -8.93 2.37
C SER A 423 -20.68 -7.45 2.25
N ASN A 424 -21.66 -7.01 3.05
CA ASN A 424 -21.94 -5.61 3.33
C ASN A 424 -22.43 -4.74 2.15
N MET A 425 -22.92 -5.35 1.06
CA MET A 425 -23.81 -4.72 0.08
C MET A 425 -25.24 -5.29 0.22
N LEU A 426 -26.22 -4.58 -0.33
CA LEU A 426 -27.64 -4.85 -0.12
C LEU A 426 -28.32 -5.35 -1.40
N GLU A 427 -29.20 -6.35 -1.26
CA GLU A 427 -30.13 -6.76 -2.32
C GLU A 427 -31.23 -5.71 -2.49
N LEU A 428 -31.45 -5.26 -3.73
CA LEU A 428 -32.39 -4.18 -4.05
C LEU A 428 -33.13 -4.49 -5.35
N GLY A 429 -34.38 -4.05 -5.47
CA GLY A 429 -35.15 -4.16 -6.71
C GLY A 429 -35.39 -5.60 -7.18
N GLY A 430 -35.41 -6.57 -6.25
CA GLY A 430 -35.52 -7.99 -6.56
C GLY A 430 -34.23 -8.65 -7.07
N VAL A 431 -33.13 -7.91 -7.19
CA VAL A 431 -31.84 -8.44 -7.68
C VAL A 431 -31.09 -9.12 -6.54
N LYS A 432 -30.72 -10.39 -6.75
CA LYS A 432 -29.91 -11.17 -5.81
C LYS A 432 -28.43 -10.89 -5.97
N LEU A 433 -27.71 -10.87 -4.85
CA LEU A 433 -26.26 -10.63 -4.88
C LEU A 433 -25.51 -11.91 -5.25
N LEU A 434 -24.88 -11.90 -6.42
CA LEU A 434 -24.08 -13.01 -6.90
C LEU A 434 -22.61 -12.86 -6.49
N LYS A 435 -21.88 -13.96 -6.38
CA LYS A 435 -20.48 -13.96 -5.89
C LYS A 435 -19.52 -14.47 -6.95
N THR A 436 -18.31 -13.91 -6.99
CA THR A 436 -17.20 -14.48 -7.78
C THR A 436 -16.30 -15.37 -6.94
N GLY A 437 -15.46 -16.16 -7.61
CA GLY A 437 -14.59 -17.15 -6.97
C GLY A 437 -13.26 -16.63 -6.43
N HIS A 438 -12.94 -15.33 -6.51
CA HIS A 438 -11.59 -14.83 -6.19
C HIS A 438 -11.09 -15.26 -4.79
N LEU A 439 -11.93 -15.15 -3.75
CA LEU A 439 -11.56 -15.61 -2.40
C LEU A 439 -11.33 -17.14 -2.35
N GLY A 440 -12.17 -17.92 -3.04
CA GLY A 440 -12.05 -19.38 -3.10
C GLY A 440 -10.92 -19.89 -4.00
N ALA A 441 -10.37 -19.02 -4.86
CA ALA A 441 -9.31 -19.35 -5.81
C ALA A 441 -7.90 -19.02 -5.29
N THR A 442 -7.78 -18.28 -4.17
CA THR A 442 -6.47 -17.86 -3.63
C THR A 442 -6.38 -18.15 -2.14
N ALA A 443 -5.47 -19.04 -1.74
CA ALA A 443 -5.22 -19.33 -0.33
C ALA A 443 -4.69 -18.11 0.46
N ASP A 444 -3.95 -17.21 -0.20
CA ASP A 444 -3.35 -16.00 0.37
C ASP A 444 -3.97 -14.74 -0.24
N ALA A 445 -5.28 -14.57 -0.08
CA ALA A 445 -6.05 -13.42 -0.55
C ALA A 445 -5.28 -12.08 -0.44
N CYS A 446 -5.56 -11.12 -1.33
CA CYS A 446 -4.86 -9.83 -1.44
C CYS A 446 -3.38 -9.96 -1.85
N VAL A 447 -2.54 -10.65 -1.06
CA VAL A 447 -1.10 -10.84 -1.25
C VAL A 447 -0.81 -11.52 -2.59
N ARG A 448 -1.64 -12.49 -2.99
CA ARG A 448 -1.50 -13.21 -4.26
C ARG A 448 -1.59 -12.30 -5.50
N CYS A 449 -2.25 -11.14 -5.38
CA CYS A 449 -2.36 -10.16 -6.46
C CYS A 449 -1.43 -8.96 -6.18
N HIS A 450 -1.68 -8.26 -5.08
CA HIS A 450 -1.05 -6.99 -4.73
C HIS A 450 0.43 -7.09 -4.40
N MET A 451 0.89 -8.26 -3.95
CA MET A 451 2.29 -8.50 -3.67
C MET A 451 2.96 -9.42 -4.70
N TYR A 452 2.23 -9.84 -5.74
CA TYR A 452 2.82 -10.64 -6.80
C TYR A 452 3.75 -9.80 -7.66
N SER A 453 4.96 -10.30 -7.86
CA SER A 453 5.97 -9.68 -8.70
C SER A 453 6.73 -10.80 -9.38
N ALA A 454 6.43 -11.06 -10.66
CA ALA A 454 7.15 -12.05 -11.46
C ALA A 454 8.63 -11.68 -11.56
N ASN A 455 8.91 -10.38 -11.71
CA ASN A 455 10.25 -9.80 -11.66
C ASN A 455 10.25 -8.56 -10.76
N ALA A 456 11.02 -8.66 -9.67
CA ALA A 456 11.22 -7.57 -8.72
C ALA A 456 12.11 -6.44 -9.29
N LEU A 457 12.84 -6.74 -10.37
CA LEU A 457 13.76 -5.86 -11.08
C LEU A 457 13.54 -5.96 -12.60
N THR A 458 13.71 -4.86 -13.30
CA THR A 458 13.88 -4.81 -14.76
C THR A 458 15.27 -4.26 -15.05
N GLY A 459 16.23 -5.14 -15.37
CA GLY A 459 17.65 -4.79 -15.37
C GLY A 459 18.10 -4.37 -13.96
N THR A 460 18.58 -3.14 -13.80
CA THR A 460 18.96 -2.55 -12.51
C THR A 460 17.86 -1.71 -11.86
N THR A 461 16.68 -1.60 -12.48
CA THR A 461 15.58 -0.76 -11.98
C THR A 461 14.60 -1.58 -11.14
N VAL A 462 14.27 -1.09 -9.94
CA VAL A 462 13.25 -1.70 -9.10
C VAL A 462 11.87 -1.54 -9.70
N ASN A 463 11.13 -2.64 -9.75
CA ASN A 463 9.73 -2.61 -10.15
C ASN A 463 8.87 -2.04 -9.00
N GLN A 464 8.07 -1.01 -9.31
CA GLN A 464 7.25 -0.26 -8.34
C GLN A 464 5.77 -0.69 -8.33
N TRP A 465 5.46 -1.88 -8.87
CA TRP A 465 4.21 -2.61 -8.62
C TRP A 465 4.50 -3.94 -7.92
N GLY A 466 3.48 -4.57 -7.35
CA GLY A 466 3.64 -5.83 -6.62
C GLY A 466 4.52 -5.67 -5.37
N GLY A 467 4.99 -6.79 -4.82
CA GLY A 467 5.90 -6.80 -3.66
C GLY A 467 5.43 -5.88 -2.54
N HIS A 468 6.34 -5.02 -2.04
CA HIS A 468 6.05 -4.08 -0.94
C HIS A 468 5.53 -2.71 -1.41
N SER A 469 5.25 -2.55 -2.71
CA SER A 469 4.50 -1.38 -3.20
C SER A 469 3.00 -1.58 -2.97
N PHE A 470 2.56 -2.85 -2.87
CA PHE A 470 1.17 -3.29 -2.80
C PHE A 470 0.30 -2.85 -3.98
N SER A 471 0.92 -2.24 -5.00
CA SER A 471 0.24 -1.64 -6.13
C SER A 471 0.03 -2.67 -7.23
N MET A 472 -1.14 -2.62 -7.87
CA MET A 472 -1.40 -3.40 -9.08
C MET A 472 -0.95 -2.67 -10.35
N SER A 473 -0.38 -1.46 -10.22
CA SER A 473 0.05 -0.65 -11.36
C SER A 473 1.31 0.15 -11.03
N LYS A 474 2.10 0.44 -12.06
CA LYS A 474 3.18 1.42 -12.00
C LYS A 474 2.62 2.78 -12.39
N PHE A 475 3.20 3.83 -11.83
CA PHE A 475 2.76 5.21 -12.07
C PHE A 475 3.78 5.99 -12.89
N LYS A 476 3.28 6.94 -13.68
CA LYS A 476 4.13 7.84 -14.48
C LYS A 476 4.90 8.78 -13.56
N LYS A 477 6.16 9.01 -13.91
CA LYS A 477 7.02 10.02 -13.30
C LYS A 477 7.44 11.04 -14.36
N ASP A 478 7.60 12.29 -13.96
CA ASP A 478 8.12 13.34 -14.83
C ASP A 478 9.66 13.27 -14.94
N ALA A 479 10.26 14.20 -15.67
CA ALA A 479 11.71 14.26 -15.87
C ALA A 479 12.51 14.52 -14.58
N LYS A 480 11.85 15.02 -13.51
CA LYS A 480 12.46 15.24 -12.19
C LYS A 480 12.32 14.02 -11.29
N GLY A 481 11.60 12.98 -11.73
CA GLY A 481 11.33 11.78 -10.97
C GLY A 481 10.09 11.90 -10.06
N ASP A 482 9.36 13.02 -10.11
CA ASP A 482 8.14 13.23 -9.36
C ASP A 482 6.97 12.49 -10.00
N TYR A 483 6.05 11.95 -9.18
CA TYR A 483 4.87 11.29 -9.73
C TYR A 483 3.98 12.29 -10.46
N VAL A 484 3.61 11.96 -11.70
CA VAL A 484 2.61 12.72 -12.45
C VAL A 484 1.27 12.49 -11.77
N LEU A 485 0.65 13.57 -11.31
CA LEU A 485 -0.67 13.52 -10.71
C LEU A 485 -1.73 13.85 -11.77
N GLY A 486 -2.83 13.11 -11.74
CA GLY A 486 -4.01 13.42 -12.52
C GLY A 486 -4.77 14.62 -11.93
N PRO A 487 -5.83 15.07 -12.61
CA PRO A 487 -6.72 16.12 -12.11
C PRO A 487 -7.33 15.80 -10.73
N ASP A 488 -7.33 14.52 -10.35
CA ASP A 488 -7.80 13.98 -9.08
C ASP A 488 -6.75 13.90 -7.98
N HIS A 489 -5.57 14.47 -8.23
CA HIS A 489 -4.40 14.38 -7.36
C HIS A 489 -3.95 12.93 -7.09
N ARG A 490 -4.48 11.94 -7.82
CA ARG A 490 -4.01 10.56 -7.78
C ARG A 490 -2.91 10.38 -8.82
N ARG A 491 -2.02 9.42 -8.59
CA ARG A 491 -0.91 9.15 -9.50
C ARG A 491 -1.44 8.60 -10.82
N VAL A 492 -0.97 9.17 -11.93
CA VAL A 492 -1.37 8.73 -13.27
C VAL A 492 -0.73 7.38 -13.56
N LYS A 493 -1.57 6.42 -13.94
CA LYS A 493 -1.16 5.05 -14.28
C LYS A 493 -0.25 5.04 -15.51
N ALA A 494 0.82 4.28 -15.46
CA ALA A 494 1.68 3.98 -16.60
C ALA A 494 1.33 2.62 -17.20
N GLU A 495 1.28 1.59 -16.37
CA GLU A 495 1.17 0.19 -16.79
C GLU A 495 0.62 -0.65 -15.61
N ASP A 496 -0.06 -1.76 -15.94
CA ASP A 496 -0.67 -2.67 -14.97
C ASP A 496 0.09 -3.98 -14.83
N ASN A 497 0.12 -4.50 -13.61
CA ASN A 497 0.68 -5.81 -13.29
C ASN A 497 -0.29 -6.94 -13.69
N MET A 498 -0.49 -7.12 -14.98
CA MET A 498 -1.37 -8.17 -15.51
C MET A 498 -0.81 -9.58 -15.29
N ASP A 499 0.49 -9.72 -15.01
CA ASP A 499 1.12 -10.99 -14.65
C ASP A 499 0.49 -11.61 -13.39
N ALA A 500 0.05 -10.77 -12.44
CA ALA A 500 -0.66 -11.23 -11.26
C ALA A 500 -1.94 -12.00 -11.62
N CYS A 501 -2.66 -11.55 -12.66
CA CYS A 501 -3.88 -12.20 -13.17
C CYS A 501 -3.56 -13.43 -14.02
N ALA A 502 -2.47 -13.37 -14.80
CA ALA A 502 -2.07 -14.42 -15.74
C ALA A 502 -1.83 -15.78 -15.06
N GLN A 503 -1.48 -15.79 -13.77
CA GLN A 503 -1.32 -17.00 -12.96
C GLN A 503 -2.55 -17.93 -12.98
N CYS A 504 -3.76 -17.38 -13.08
CA CYS A 504 -5.01 -18.14 -13.07
C CYS A 504 -5.80 -17.98 -14.36
N HIS A 505 -5.62 -16.87 -15.08
CA HIS A 505 -6.39 -16.54 -16.27
C HIS A 505 -5.60 -16.66 -17.58
N GLY A 506 -4.29 -16.93 -17.53
CA GLY A 506 -3.42 -16.93 -18.71
C GLY A 506 -3.36 -15.55 -19.39
N ALA A 507 -2.98 -15.52 -20.67
CA ALA A 507 -2.84 -14.29 -21.45
C ALA A 507 -4.19 -13.64 -21.88
N THR A 508 -5.31 -14.12 -21.34
CA THR A 508 -6.66 -13.84 -21.85
C THR A 508 -7.32 -12.58 -21.31
N PHE A 509 -6.62 -11.80 -20.46
CA PHE A 509 -7.16 -10.61 -19.77
C PHE A 509 -6.79 -9.27 -20.42
N GLY A 510 -6.11 -9.29 -21.57
CA GLY A 510 -5.60 -8.08 -22.22
C GLY A 510 -4.32 -7.55 -21.57
N GLY A 511 -3.86 -6.39 -22.04
CA GLY A 511 -2.62 -5.76 -21.60
C GLY A 511 -2.78 -4.83 -20.38
N SER A 512 -4.01 -4.52 -19.98
CA SER A 512 -4.32 -3.62 -18.87
C SER A 512 -5.67 -3.94 -18.21
N PHE A 513 -5.91 -3.40 -17.01
CA PHE A 513 -7.22 -3.48 -16.35
C PHE A 513 -8.34 -2.78 -17.15
N GLY A 514 -7.99 -1.82 -18.01
CA GLY A 514 -8.95 -1.17 -18.91
C GLY A 514 -9.46 -2.12 -20.00
N ASP A 515 -8.67 -3.13 -20.36
CA ASP A 515 -9.04 -4.14 -21.37
C ASP A 515 -9.84 -5.29 -20.76
N ALA A 516 -9.85 -5.41 -19.42
CA ALA A 516 -10.49 -6.50 -18.70
C ALA A 516 -12.02 -6.36 -18.75
N LYS A 517 -12.64 -6.93 -19.77
CA LYS A 517 -14.09 -6.98 -19.93
C LYS A 517 -14.69 -8.09 -19.08
N PHE A 518 -15.83 -7.83 -18.47
CA PHE A 518 -16.62 -8.82 -17.75
C PHE A 518 -17.97 -8.98 -18.44
N PHE A 519 -18.43 -10.23 -18.54
CA PHE A 519 -19.72 -10.54 -19.13
C PHE A 519 -20.55 -11.34 -18.14
N MET A 520 -21.78 -10.91 -17.93
CA MET A 520 -22.75 -11.63 -17.12
C MET A 520 -23.92 -12.03 -18.00
N ASN A 521 -24.10 -13.34 -18.20
CA ASN A 521 -25.05 -13.92 -19.14
C ASN A 521 -24.95 -13.26 -20.53
N GLY A 522 -23.71 -13.05 -21.01
CA GLY A 522 -23.49 -12.47 -22.33
C GLY A 522 -23.51 -10.97 -22.48
N LYS A 523 -23.95 -10.26 -21.44
CA LYS A 523 -24.06 -8.80 -21.45
C LYS A 523 -22.85 -8.21 -20.74
N GLY A 524 -22.09 -7.39 -21.46
CA GLY A 524 -20.92 -6.66 -20.93
C GLY A 524 -21.13 -5.16 -20.81
N ASP A 525 -22.21 -4.61 -21.40
CA ASP A 525 -22.70 -3.26 -21.14
C ASP A 525 -23.53 -3.32 -19.86
N HIS A 526 -22.90 -3.02 -18.72
CA HIS A 526 -23.52 -3.10 -17.41
C HIS A 526 -24.16 -1.78 -17.02
N ASP A 527 -23.66 -0.66 -17.51
CA ASP A 527 -24.26 0.64 -17.24
C ASP A 527 -25.46 0.96 -18.15
N ASN A 528 -25.64 0.27 -19.28
CA ASN A 528 -26.65 0.48 -20.33
C ASN A 528 -26.47 1.81 -21.06
N ASP A 529 -25.26 2.12 -21.55
CA ASP A 529 -25.01 3.24 -22.45
C ASP A 529 -24.87 2.83 -23.93
N GLY A 530 -25.01 1.53 -24.22
CA GLY A 530 -24.92 0.95 -25.55
C GLY A 530 -23.50 0.56 -25.97
N LEU A 531 -22.50 0.70 -25.10
CA LEU A 531 -21.10 0.35 -25.35
C LEU A 531 -20.65 -0.73 -24.36
N VAL A 532 -19.86 -1.70 -24.84
CA VAL A 532 -19.20 -2.69 -23.96
C VAL A 532 -17.76 -2.24 -23.72
N LYS A 533 -17.50 -1.70 -22.52
CA LYS A 533 -16.18 -1.19 -22.11
C LYS A 533 -15.48 -2.18 -21.16
N GLY A 534 -14.31 -1.79 -20.66
CA GLY A 534 -13.65 -2.52 -19.56
C GLY A 534 -14.50 -2.51 -18.29
N LEU A 535 -14.39 -3.55 -17.47
CA LEU A 535 -15.18 -3.72 -16.25
C LEU A 535 -15.11 -2.49 -15.34
N GLN A 536 -13.92 -1.88 -15.19
CA GLN A 536 -13.76 -0.69 -14.37
C GLN A 536 -14.62 0.46 -14.88
N GLU A 537 -14.58 0.74 -16.18
CA GLU A 537 -15.38 1.81 -16.79
C GLU A 537 -16.89 1.55 -16.69
N GLU A 538 -17.31 0.30 -16.88
CA GLU A 538 -18.71 -0.11 -16.69
C GLU A 538 -19.19 0.14 -15.25
N VAL A 539 -18.42 -0.30 -14.26
CA VAL A 539 -18.75 -0.11 -12.84
C VAL A 539 -18.76 1.36 -12.46
N TRP A 540 -17.79 2.15 -12.94
CA TRP A 540 -17.79 3.60 -12.73
C TRP A 540 -19.03 4.24 -13.37
N GLY A 541 -19.37 3.90 -14.62
CA GLY A 541 -20.58 4.37 -15.30
C GLY A 541 -21.87 4.10 -14.52
N MET A 542 -22.03 2.88 -13.99
CA MET A 542 -23.16 2.52 -13.11
C MET A 542 -23.21 3.42 -11.86
N ILE A 543 -22.07 3.64 -11.20
CA ILE A 543 -21.97 4.54 -10.03
C ILE A 543 -22.36 5.97 -10.40
N ASN A 544 -21.88 6.50 -11.53
CA ASN A 544 -22.26 7.84 -12.01
C ASN A 544 -23.78 7.96 -12.18
N LYS A 545 -24.41 6.96 -12.81
CA LYS A 545 -25.85 6.95 -13.07
C LYS A 545 -26.65 6.96 -11.76
N ILE A 546 -26.27 6.13 -10.79
CA ILE A 546 -26.89 6.10 -9.45
C ILE A 546 -26.71 7.44 -8.72
N MET A 547 -25.48 7.95 -8.63
CA MET A 547 -25.18 9.20 -7.92
C MET A 547 -25.86 10.41 -8.56
N LYS A 548 -25.97 10.44 -9.90
CA LYS A 548 -26.69 11.48 -10.63
C LYS A 548 -28.19 11.45 -10.32
N GLU A 549 -28.79 10.27 -10.26
CA GLU A 549 -30.22 10.13 -9.96
C GLU A 549 -30.54 10.55 -8.52
N LEU A 550 -29.73 10.10 -7.56
CA LEU A 550 -29.83 10.55 -6.17
C LEU A 550 -29.64 12.07 -6.03
N GLY A 551 -28.76 12.66 -6.83
CA GLY A 551 -28.55 14.12 -6.85
C GLY A 551 -29.75 14.94 -7.35
N LYS A 552 -30.75 14.32 -8.01
CA LYS A 552 -31.99 14.99 -8.42
C LYS A 552 -33.02 15.12 -7.29
N ILE A 553 -32.82 14.41 -6.17
CA ILE A 553 -33.73 14.47 -5.03
C ILE A 553 -33.79 15.94 -4.54
N PRO A 554 -34.99 16.53 -4.37
CA PRO A 554 -35.13 17.91 -3.95
C PRO A 554 -34.33 18.23 -2.68
N GLY A 555 -33.58 19.33 -2.73
CA GLY A 555 -32.74 19.76 -1.63
C GLY A 555 -31.41 19.02 -1.50
N SER A 556 -31.03 18.15 -2.45
CA SER A 556 -29.69 17.53 -2.46
C SER A 556 -28.57 18.57 -2.56
N THR A 557 -27.50 18.32 -1.83
CA THR A 557 -26.26 19.11 -1.86
C THR A 557 -25.11 18.20 -2.28
N PHE A 558 -24.04 18.75 -2.82
CA PHE A 558 -22.93 17.97 -3.37
C PHE A 558 -21.66 18.21 -2.56
N SER A 559 -20.85 17.16 -2.39
CA SER A 559 -19.57 17.28 -1.70
C SER A 559 -18.53 17.96 -2.60
N PRO A 560 -17.80 18.98 -2.12
CA PRO A 560 -16.73 19.61 -2.90
C PRO A 560 -15.49 18.71 -3.03
N GLU A 561 -15.34 17.71 -2.16
CA GLU A 561 -14.14 16.89 -2.05
C GLU A 561 -14.40 15.41 -2.33
N TYR A 562 -15.67 14.99 -2.30
CA TYR A 562 -16.05 13.59 -2.43
C TYR A 562 -16.84 13.33 -3.71
N GLY A 563 -16.30 12.47 -4.55
CA GLY A 563 -16.82 12.19 -5.87
C GLY A 563 -15.85 11.36 -6.69
N GLN A 564 -16.00 11.43 -7.99
CA GLN A 564 -15.16 10.70 -8.94
C GLN A 564 -14.80 11.59 -10.12
N TYR A 565 -13.80 11.16 -10.88
CA TYR A 565 -13.34 11.88 -12.07
C TYR A 565 -13.72 11.07 -13.29
N ASP A 566 -14.26 11.73 -14.31
CA ASP A 566 -14.52 11.09 -15.60
C ASP A 566 -13.25 10.97 -16.44
N ALA A 567 -13.38 10.36 -17.62
CA ALA A 567 -12.27 10.17 -18.56
C ALA A 567 -11.62 11.48 -19.05
N THR A 568 -12.31 12.62 -18.94
CA THR A 568 -11.78 13.95 -19.30
C THR A 568 -11.04 14.62 -18.13
N GLY A 569 -11.07 14.01 -16.95
CA GLY A 569 -10.50 14.58 -15.73
C GLY A 569 -11.43 15.57 -15.04
N LYS A 570 -12.71 15.63 -15.42
CA LYS A 570 -13.69 16.49 -14.75
C LYS A 570 -14.19 15.81 -13.48
N PHE A 571 -14.18 16.56 -12.38
CA PHE A 571 -14.73 16.10 -11.11
C PHE A 571 -16.26 16.06 -11.14
N ILE A 572 -16.81 14.91 -10.74
CA ILE A 572 -18.23 14.61 -10.57
C ILE A 572 -18.46 14.40 -9.07
N ALA A 573 -18.93 15.46 -8.42
CA ALA A 573 -19.26 15.47 -7.00
C ALA A 573 -20.41 14.51 -6.67
N PHE A 574 -20.32 13.79 -5.55
CA PHE A 574 -21.40 12.95 -5.06
C PHE A 574 -22.41 13.74 -4.23
N PRO A 575 -23.70 13.41 -4.34
CA PRO A 575 -24.69 13.98 -3.45
C PRO A 575 -24.43 13.54 -2.00
N VAL A 576 -24.60 14.46 -1.06
CA VAL A 576 -24.46 14.19 0.38
C VAL A 576 -25.78 13.60 0.90
N PRO A 577 -25.77 12.38 1.46
CA PRO A 577 -26.98 11.77 2.02
C PRO A 577 -27.62 12.63 3.10
N LYS A 578 -28.96 12.61 3.17
CA LYS A 578 -29.74 13.39 4.15
C LYS A 578 -30.72 12.49 4.89
N THR A 579 -31.11 12.92 6.09
CA THR A 579 -32.16 12.27 6.89
C THR A 579 -33.53 12.26 6.20
N THR A 580 -33.75 13.13 5.22
CA THR A 580 -34.99 13.19 4.42
C THR A 580 -35.03 12.17 3.28
N TRP A 581 -33.91 11.51 2.97
CA TRP A 581 -33.90 10.48 1.95
C TRP A 581 -34.63 9.24 2.44
N THR A 582 -35.32 8.56 1.54
CA THR A 582 -35.98 7.29 1.86
C THR A 582 -34.94 6.21 2.17
N LYS A 583 -35.34 5.19 2.92
CA LYS A 583 -34.48 4.03 3.19
C LYS A 583 -33.91 3.44 1.89
N THR A 584 -34.74 3.27 0.86
CA THR A 584 -34.33 2.77 -0.45
C THR A 584 -33.27 3.65 -1.12
N GLN A 585 -33.38 4.97 -1.04
CA GLN A 585 -32.38 5.90 -1.56
C GLN A 585 -31.04 5.79 -0.81
N LEU A 586 -31.08 5.66 0.52
CA LEU A 586 -29.88 5.45 1.33
C LEU A 586 -29.22 4.09 1.03
N GLN A 587 -30.00 3.04 0.79
CA GLN A 587 -29.49 1.73 0.40
C GLN A 587 -28.85 1.75 -0.99
N ALA A 588 -29.47 2.42 -1.96
CA ALA A 588 -28.90 2.60 -3.30
C ALA A 588 -27.59 3.41 -3.25
N TYR A 589 -27.56 4.48 -2.45
CA TYR A 589 -26.32 5.23 -2.19
C TYR A 589 -25.26 4.34 -1.55
N TRP A 590 -25.62 3.54 -0.54
CA TRP A 590 -24.68 2.64 0.12
C TRP A 590 -24.00 1.70 -0.87
N ASN A 591 -24.76 0.98 -1.71
CA ASN A 591 -24.18 0.08 -2.71
C ASN A 591 -23.23 0.81 -3.66
N ALA A 592 -23.63 1.97 -4.19
CA ALA A 592 -22.78 2.77 -5.09
C ALA A 592 -21.53 3.31 -4.39
N ASN A 593 -21.67 3.77 -3.15
CA ASN A 593 -20.57 4.29 -2.35
C ASN A 593 -19.57 3.21 -1.93
N THR A 594 -20.06 2.01 -1.59
CA THR A 594 -19.21 0.85 -1.28
C THR A 594 -18.44 0.37 -2.50
N ALA A 595 -19.10 0.23 -3.65
CA ALA A 595 -18.42 -0.07 -4.91
C ALA A 595 -17.40 1.02 -5.27
N HIS A 596 -17.71 2.28 -4.97
CA HIS A 596 -16.78 3.38 -5.19
C HIS A 596 -15.56 3.34 -4.27
N ASN A 597 -15.74 3.01 -3.00
CA ASN A 597 -14.67 2.98 -2.01
C ASN A 597 -13.81 1.72 -2.06
N ASP A 598 -14.28 0.67 -2.70
CA ASP A 598 -13.49 -0.51 -3.02
C ASP A 598 -12.27 -0.16 -3.91
N LYS A 599 -12.39 0.88 -4.76
CA LYS A 599 -11.35 1.38 -5.68
C LYS A 599 -10.84 0.40 -6.73
N SER A 600 -11.29 -0.85 -6.74
CA SER A 600 -10.88 -1.84 -7.75
C SER A 600 -11.62 -1.69 -9.09
N GLY A 601 -12.71 -0.90 -9.13
CA GLY A 601 -13.59 -0.82 -10.29
C GLY A 601 -14.27 -2.16 -10.60
N GLY A 602 -14.62 -2.93 -9.56
CA GLY A 602 -15.28 -4.23 -9.72
C GLY A 602 -14.34 -5.44 -9.69
N ILE A 603 -13.04 -5.27 -9.89
CA ILE A 603 -12.07 -6.38 -10.01
C ILE A 603 -12.07 -7.30 -8.78
N HIS A 604 -12.21 -6.77 -7.57
CA HIS A 604 -12.24 -7.62 -6.37
C HIS A 604 -13.39 -8.63 -6.39
N ASN A 605 -14.58 -8.22 -6.86
CA ASN A 605 -15.72 -9.11 -6.95
C ASN A 605 -16.76 -8.66 -8.01
N PRO A 606 -16.52 -8.95 -9.30
CA PRO A 606 -17.30 -8.38 -10.41
C PRO A 606 -18.80 -8.65 -10.32
N LYS A 607 -19.20 -9.91 -10.12
CA LYS A 607 -20.62 -10.32 -10.01
C LYS A 607 -21.32 -9.62 -8.85
N TYR A 608 -20.66 -9.52 -7.70
CA TYR A 608 -21.24 -8.96 -6.49
C TYR A 608 -21.51 -7.47 -6.64
N ILE A 609 -20.53 -6.72 -7.14
CA ILE A 609 -20.68 -5.29 -7.38
C ILE A 609 -21.72 -5.03 -8.46
N ILE A 610 -21.67 -5.73 -9.60
CA ILE A 610 -22.61 -5.50 -10.70
C ILE A 610 -24.05 -5.77 -10.27
N THR A 611 -24.32 -6.88 -9.58
CA THR A 611 -25.67 -7.21 -9.13
C THR A 611 -26.19 -6.20 -8.09
N ALA A 612 -25.34 -5.77 -7.15
CA ALA A 612 -25.68 -4.74 -6.18
C ALA A 612 -26.02 -3.39 -6.83
N LEU A 613 -25.24 -2.97 -7.83
CA LEU A 613 -25.46 -1.73 -8.57
C LEU A 613 -26.68 -1.82 -9.48
N ARG A 614 -26.94 -2.98 -10.12
CA ARG A 614 -28.19 -3.23 -10.87
C ARG A 614 -29.41 -3.09 -9.98
N GLY A 615 -29.38 -3.67 -8.78
CA GLY A 615 -30.46 -3.50 -7.81
C GLY A 615 -30.67 -2.04 -7.42
N ALA A 616 -29.59 -1.30 -7.16
CA ALA A 616 -29.63 0.13 -6.86
C ALA A 616 -30.19 0.98 -8.02
N MET A 617 -29.79 0.68 -9.26
CA MET A 617 -30.33 1.32 -10.47
C MET A 617 -31.83 1.03 -10.62
N ALA A 618 -32.25 -0.23 -10.43
CA ALA A 618 -33.63 -0.66 -10.56
C ALA A 618 -34.58 0.08 -9.60
N VAL A 619 -34.21 0.19 -8.32
CA VAL A 619 -35.04 0.90 -7.33
C VAL A 619 -35.08 2.42 -7.53
N LEU A 620 -34.13 2.98 -8.27
CA LEU A 620 -34.11 4.39 -8.66
C LEU A 620 -34.79 4.63 -10.02
N GLY A 621 -35.38 3.61 -10.63
CA GLY A 621 -36.03 3.73 -11.94
C GLY A 621 -35.07 3.97 -13.10
N ILE A 622 -33.77 3.71 -12.90
CA ILE A 622 -32.77 3.78 -13.97
C ILE A 622 -32.92 2.52 -14.82
N PRO A 623 -33.04 2.64 -16.15
CA PRO A 623 -33.16 1.48 -17.03
C PRO A 623 -32.05 0.47 -16.77
N VAL A 624 -32.48 -0.76 -16.51
CA VAL A 624 -31.64 -1.93 -16.33
C VAL A 624 -32.16 -3.02 -17.26
N GLY A 625 -31.28 -3.83 -17.82
CA GLY A 625 -31.70 -5.07 -18.47
C GLY A 625 -32.19 -6.06 -17.40
N ILE A 626 -33.47 -6.00 -17.02
CA ILE A 626 -34.07 -6.90 -16.03
C ILE A 626 -34.61 -8.15 -16.74
N ASN A 627 -34.47 -9.31 -16.08
CA ASN A 627 -35.11 -10.61 -16.34
C ASN A 627 -34.36 -11.66 -17.18
N GLU A 628 -33.15 -12.08 -16.79
CA GLU A 628 -32.57 -13.32 -17.34
C GLU A 628 -31.91 -14.24 -16.29
N GLU A 629 -32.13 -14.04 -15.00
CA GLU A 629 -31.53 -14.92 -13.98
C GLU A 629 -32.36 -16.16 -13.59
N GLU A 630 -33.57 -16.36 -14.15
CA GLU A 630 -34.32 -17.61 -13.93
C GLU A 630 -34.71 -18.38 -15.21
N ASN A 631 -34.63 -17.79 -16.41
CA ASN A 631 -35.09 -18.46 -17.65
C ASN A 631 -34.17 -18.31 -18.87
N GLY A 632 -32.95 -17.78 -18.71
CA GLY A 632 -31.97 -17.78 -19.81
C GLY A 632 -31.45 -19.21 -20.02
N SER A 633 -32.10 -19.99 -20.90
CA SER A 633 -31.59 -21.30 -21.28
C SER A 633 -30.15 -21.14 -21.73
N VAL A 634 -29.20 -21.76 -21.01
CA VAL A 634 -27.81 -21.84 -21.46
C VAL A 634 -27.86 -22.36 -22.90
N PRO A 635 -27.29 -21.65 -23.89
CA PRO A 635 -27.35 -22.07 -25.27
C PRO A 635 -26.87 -23.51 -25.38
N THR A 636 -27.58 -24.34 -26.12
CA THR A 636 -27.19 -25.75 -26.29
C THR A 636 -26.18 -25.93 -27.43
N THR A 637 -26.01 -24.91 -28.27
CA THR A 637 -25.14 -24.94 -29.45
C THR A 637 -24.27 -23.69 -29.57
N TYR A 638 -23.13 -23.85 -30.25
CA TYR A 638 -22.32 -22.72 -30.71
C TYR A 638 -23.01 -22.05 -31.89
N ALA A 639 -23.10 -20.72 -31.90
CA ALA A 639 -23.62 -19.98 -33.04
C ALA A 639 -22.86 -18.67 -33.22
N LEU A 640 -22.62 -18.26 -34.48
CA LEU A 640 -22.25 -16.90 -34.85
C LEU A 640 -23.34 -16.37 -35.78
N GLN A 641 -24.02 -15.32 -35.34
CA GLN A 641 -25.12 -14.69 -36.07
C GLN A 641 -24.60 -13.66 -37.07
N GLN A 642 -25.44 -13.30 -38.04
CA GLN A 642 -25.16 -12.19 -38.94
C GLN A 642 -25.17 -10.88 -38.14
N ASN A 643 -24.18 -10.02 -38.39
CA ASN A 643 -24.09 -8.71 -37.74
C ASN A 643 -25.31 -7.85 -38.13
N TYR A 644 -25.78 -7.02 -37.21
CA TYR A 644 -26.90 -6.12 -37.47
C TYR A 644 -26.64 -4.71 -36.90
N PRO A 645 -26.86 -3.65 -37.70
CA PRO A 645 -27.26 -3.66 -39.10
C PRO A 645 -26.17 -4.23 -40.04
N ASN A 646 -26.56 -4.70 -41.23
CA ASN A 646 -25.67 -5.06 -42.33
C ASN A 646 -26.40 -4.85 -43.67
N PRO A 647 -26.04 -3.84 -44.49
CA PRO A 647 -24.87 -2.97 -44.35
C PRO A 647 -24.92 -2.08 -43.10
N PHE A 648 -23.78 -1.64 -42.59
CA PHE A 648 -23.68 -0.81 -41.39
C PHE A 648 -22.94 0.50 -41.65
N ASN A 649 -23.24 1.54 -40.85
CA ASN A 649 -22.54 2.84 -40.87
C ASN A 649 -22.63 3.55 -39.50
N PRO A 650 -21.51 3.87 -38.83
CA PRO A 650 -20.25 3.13 -38.84
C PRO A 650 -20.28 1.96 -37.85
N SER A 651 -21.39 1.72 -37.14
CA SER A 651 -21.48 0.74 -36.06
C SER A 651 -22.42 -0.43 -36.37
N THR A 652 -22.05 -1.62 -35.91
CA THR A 652 -22.87 -2.85 -36.00
C THR A 652 -22.69 -3.69 -34.74
N THR A 653 -23.62 -4.61 -34.48
CA THR A 653 -23.53 -5.57 -33.38
C THR A 653 -23.36 -6.98 -33.92
N ILE A 654 -22.34 -7.69 -33.45
CA ILE A 654 -22.07 -9.10 -33.73
C ILE A 654 -22.55 -9.93 -32.55
N LYS A 655 -23.46 -10.88 -32.81
CA LYS A 655 -24.02 -11.77 -31.79
C LYS A 655 -23.50 -13.20 -31.96
N PHE A 656 -23.22 -13.87 -30.87
CA PHE A 656 -22.85 -15.29 -30.88
C PHE A 656 -23.30 -16.00 -29.60
N SER A 657 -23.31 -17.32 -29.60
CA SER A 657 -23.58 -18.14 -28.42
C SER A 657 -22.51 -19.21 -28.24
N ILE A 658 -22.19 -19.54 -27.00
CA ILE A 658 -21.35 -20.69 -26.65
C ILE A 658 -22.06 -21.54 -25.59
N PRO A 659 -22.14 -22.86 -25.78
CA PRO A 659 -22.85 -23.76 -24.87
C PRO A 659 -22.01 -24.21 -23.67
N LYS A 660 -20.69 -24.00 -23.73
CA LYS A 660 -19.73 -24.37 -22.69
C LYS A 660 -18.74 -23.25 -22.51
N ALA A 661 -18.31 -23.07 -21.26
CA ALA A 661 -17.26 -22.12 -20.94
C ALA A 661 -15.94 -22.51 -21.63
N GLY A 662 -15.18 -21.52 -22.10
CA GLY A 662 -13.93 -21.75 -22.83
C GLY A 662 -13.31 -20.47 -23.38
N ASN A 663 -12.11 -20.58 -23.95
CA ASN A 663 -11.45 -19.48 -24.66
C ASN A 663 -12.20 -19.17 -25.96
N VAL A 664 -12.50 -17.88 -26.16
CA VAL A 664 -13.23 -17.37 -27.31
C VAL A 664 -12.50 -16.17 -27.89
N LYS A 665 -12.17 -16.23 -29.19
CA LYS A 665 -11.59 -15.14 -29.98
C LYS A 665 -12.58 -14.70 -31.06
N LEU A 666 -12.98 -13.44 -31.06
CA LEU A 666 -13.78 -12.82 -32.12
C LEU A 666 -12.95 -11.73 -32.79
N THR A 667 -12.64 -11.92 -34.07
CA THR A 667 -11.73 -11.04 -34.81
C THR A 667 -12.33 -10.60 -36.13
N VAL A 668 -12.16 -9.32 -36.46
CA VAL A 668 -12.51 -8.68 -37.72
C VAL A 668 -11.28 -8.62 -38.62
N TYR A 669 -11.45 -9.00 -39.88
CA TYR A 669 -10.45 -9.01 -40.93
C TYR A 669 -10.90 -8.17 -42.13
N ASP A 670 -9.96 -7.60 -42.87
CA ASP A 670 -10.24 -7.06 -44.19
C ASP A 670 -10.36 -8.18 -45.25
N ILE A 671 -10.67 -7.81 -46.48
CA ILE A 671 -10.85 -8.78 -47.58
C ILE A 671 -9.54 -9.50 -47.96
N LEU A 672 -8.39 -8.95 -47.59
CA LEU A 672 -7.08 -9.57 -47.79
C LEU A 672 -6.70 -10.53 -46.64
N GLY A 673 -7.57 -10.66 -45.63
CA GLY A 673 -7.34 -11.52 -44.47
C GLY A 673 -6.42 -10.87 -43.42
N LYS A 674 -6.14 -9.58 -43.51
CA LYS A 674 -5.40 -8.86 -42.46
C LYS A 674 -6.31 -8.61 -41.27
N GLU A 675 -5.83 -8.90 -40.07
CA GLU A 675 -6.54 -8.58 -38.82
C GLU A 675 -6.69 -7.06 -38.68
N VAL A 676 -7.94 -6.59 -38.58
CA VAL A 676 -8.29 -5.18 -38.45
C VAL A 676 -8.64 -4.82 -37.00
N SER A 677 -9.32 -5.73 -36.29
CA SER A 677 -9.69 -5.52 -34.89
C SER A 677 -10.04 -6.85 -34.23
N THR A 678 -9.55 -7.10 -33.02
CA THR A 678 -10.02 -8.21 -32.18
C THR A 678 -10.99 -7.67 -31.13
N LEU A 679 -12.24 -8.16 -31.15
CA LEU A 679 -13.34 -7.69 -30.30
C LEU A 679 -13.36 -8.38 -28.92
N VAL A 680 -12.97 -9.65 -28.89
CA VAL A 680 -12.72 -10.44 -27.68
C VAL A 680 -11.68 -11.52 -27.94
N ASN A 681 -10.85 -11.83 -26.95
CA ASN A 681 -9.92 -12.96 -26.95
C ASN A 681 -9.77 -13.51 -25.52
N ASN A 682 -10.90 -13.90 -24.92
CA ASN A 682 -11.00 -14.12 -23.48
C ASN A 682 -11.64 -15.48 -23.17
N PHE A 683 -11.44 -15.98 -21.94
CA PHE A 683 -12.26 -17.07 -21.42
C PHE A 683 -13.67 -16.57 -21.11
N LEU A 684 -14.68 -17.14 -21.76
CA LEU A 684 -16.09 -16.78 -21.61
C LEU A 684 -16.87 -17.95 -20.98
N ASN A 685 -17.90 -17.65 -20.19
CA ASN A 685 -18.82 -18.67 -19.64
C ASN A 685 -19.84 -19.12 -20.70
N ALA A 686 -20.55 -20.23 -20.47
CA ALA A 686 -21.66 -20.58 -21.35
C ALA A 686 -22.72 -19.46 -21.38
N GLY A 687 -23.19 -19.07 -22.56
CA GLY A 687 -24.09 -17.93 -22.74
C GLY A 687 -24.15 -17.43 -24.17
N GLU A 688 -25.14 -16.57 -24.43
CA GLU A 688 -25.14 -15.71 -25.62
C GLU A 688 -24.20 -14.53 -25.40
N TYR A 689 -23.79 -13.79 -26.42
CA TYR A 689 -22.84 -12.68 -26.34
C TYR A 689 -23.14 -11.68 -27.45
N ASN A 690 -22.99 -10.38 -27.13
CA ASN A 690 -23.19 -9.29 -28.08
C ASN A 690 -21.97 -8.35 -28.04
N PHE A 691 -21.29 -8.18 -29.17
CA PHE A 691 -20.14 -7.30 -29.31
C PHE A 691 -20.43 -6.21 -30.34
N GLN A 692 -20.30 -4.95 -29.94
CA GLN A 692 -20.39 -3.83 -30.87
C GLN A 692 -19.06 -3.67 -31.61
N PHE A 693 -19.14 -3.41 -32.91
CA PHE A 693 -18.02 -3.05 -33.76
C PHE A 693 -18.28 -1.68 -34.37
N ASN A 694 -17.34 -0.74 -34.19
CA ASN A 694 -17.40 0.61 -34.76
C ASN A 694 -16.23 0.82 -35.72
N ALA A 695 -16.54 0.96 -37.00
CA ALA A 695 -15.55 1.13 -38.06
C ALA A 695 -14.84 2.49 -38.05
N SER A 696 -15.38 3.50 -37.34
CA SER A 696 -14.75 4.83 -37.24
C SER A 696 -13.54 4.84 -36.31
N SER A 697 -13.54 3.99 -35.29
CA SER A 697 -12.44 3.89 -34.32
C SER A 697 -11.42 2.80 -34.68
N ALA A 698 -11.81 1.81 -35.47
CA ALA A 698 -10.92 0.72 -35.89
C ALA A 698 -9.86 1.20 -36.89
N ASN A 699 -8.57 0.99 -36.58
CA ASN A 699 -7.41 1.33 -37.43
C ASN A 699 -7.41 2.74 -38.02
N GLY A 700 -7.85 3.75 -37.26
CA GLY A 700 -7.88 5.15 -37.73
C GLY A 700 -9.03 5.46 -38.70
N GLY A 701 -10.00 4.55 -38.82
CA GLY A 701 -11.17 4.69 -39.67
C GLY A 701 -11.10 3.77 -40.89
N LEU A 702 -12.07 2.87 -41.02
CA LEU A 702 -12.15 1.93 -42.14
C LEU A 702 -12.83 2.56 -43.37
N ALA A 703 -12.41 2.12 -44.56
CA ALA A 703 -13.03 2.50 -45.83
C ALA A 703 -14.30 1.66 -46.09
N SER A 704 -15.24 2.18 -46.86
CA SER A 704 -16.41 1.39 -47.29
C SER A 704 -15.95 0.12 -48.02
N GLY A 705 -16.58 -1.01 -47.72
CA GLY A 705 -16.15 -2.29 -48.27
C GLY A 705 -16.61 -3.50 -47.47
N ILE A 706 -16.19 -4.67 -47.94
CA ILE A 706 -16.49 -5.95 -47.31
C ILE A 706 -15.42 -6.26 -46.27
N TYR A 707 -15.88 -6.64 -45.08
CA TYR A 707 -15.06 -7.14 -43.99
C TYR A 707 -15.55 -8.53 -43.57
N LEU A 708 -14.66 -9.32 -43.00
CA LEU A 708 -14.97 -10.63 -42.44
C LEU A 708 -14.86 -10.57 -40.93
N TYR A 709 -15.68 -11.33 -40.22
CA TYR A 709 -15.49 -11.54 -38.79
C TYR A 709 -15.57 -13.02 -38.46
N ARG A 710 -14.65 -13.48 -37.62
CA ARG A 710 -14.44 -14.88 -37.30
C ARG A 710 -14.53 -15.09 -35.79
N LEU A 711 -15.39 -16.00 -35.38
CA LEU A 711 -15.45 -16.54 -34.02
C LEU A 711 -14.66 -17.83 -33.96
N GLU A 712 -13.71 -17.91 -33.04
CA GLU A 712 -12.86 -19.07 -32.80
C GLU A 712 -12.99 -19.47 -31.32
N THR A 713 -13.24 -20.74 -31.10
CA THR A 713 -13.21 -21.40 -29.79
C THR A 713 -12.47 -22.73 -29.94
N ASN A 714 -12.17 -23.41 -28.84
CA ASN A 714 -11.51 -24.73 -28.90
C ASN A 714 -12.23 -25.75 -29.79
N ASN A 715 -13.56 -25.65 -29.94
CA ASN A 715 -14.39 -26.65 -30.64
C ASN A 715 -15.24 -26.07 -31.78
N PHE A 716 -15.10 -24.78 -32.10
CA PHE A 716 -15.98 -24.11 -33.07
C PHE A 716 -15.25 -22.94 -33.72
N VAL A 717 -15.23 -22.94 -35.06
CA VAL A 717 -14.77 -21.81 -35.86
C VAL A 717 -15.85 -21.47 -36.88
N LYS A 718 -16.28 -20.20 -36.92
CA LYS A 718 -17.24 -19.72 -37.91
C LYS A 718 -16.87 -18.31 -38.36
N THR A 719 -16.99 -18.06 -39.67
CA THR A 719 -16.74 -16.75 -40.28
C THR A 719 -17.98 -16.28 -41.00
N ASN A 720 -18.33 -15.00 -40.81
CA ASN A 720 -19.39 -14.32 -41.54
C ASN A 720 -18.82 -13.04 -42.19
N LYS A 721 -19.57 -12.48 -43.16
CA LYS A 721 -19.19 -11.25 -43.88
C LYS A 721 -20.10 -10.08 -43.49
N MET A 722 -19.53 -8.89 -43.45
CA MET A 722 -20.23 -7.63 -43.20
C MET A 722 -19.86 -6.57 -44.24
N LEU A 723 -20.79 -5.67 -44.55
CA LEU A 723 -20.60 -4.59 -45.51
C LEU A 723 -20.67 -3.24 -44.81
N LEU A 724 -19.56 -2.51 -44.81
CA LEU A 724 -19.50 -1.12 -44.33
C LEU A 724 -19.88 -0.18 -45.49
N MET A 725 -20.90 0.65 -45.29
CA MET A 725 -21.19 1.79 -46.16
C MET A 725 -20.92 3.06 -45.38
N LYS A 726 -20.11 3.96 -45.92
CA LYS A 726 -19.74 5.20 -45.23
C LYS A 726 -20.47 6.38 -45.84
#